data_AF-A0A6A6M3X9-F1
#
_entry.id   AF-A0A6A6M3X9-F1
#
_cell.length_a   1.000
_cell.length_b   1.000
_cell.length_c   1.000
_cell.angle_alpha   90.00
_cell.angle_beta   90.00
_cell.angle_gamma   90.00
#
_symmetry.space_group_name_H-M   'P 1'
#
loop_
_entity.id
_entity.type
_entity.pdbx_description
1 polymer ?
#
loop_
_entity_poly.entity_id
_entity_poly.type
_entity_poly.pdbx_seq_one_letter_code
_entity_poly.pdbx_strand_id
1 'polypeptide(L)'
;MEMNEQFKEFQCKNPPIIFNFGDSNSDTGGLAAGLGFPINLPNGRLFFRHQPVDCLTDLLIDFLCQSLNASFLSPYLDSLGGSKFSNGANFAVVGSSTLPKFVPFSLNIQIMQFLHFKARVLELVNAGFRNALYMIDIGQNDLADSFSKNLSYVQVIKRIPSIIQEIENAVKTLYDQGGRKFWIHNTGPFGCLPQKLALVQKMDLDQHGCISSYNSAANLFNEELHRSCQRMRPQLTGAAIVYVDMYSIKYDLIANSSKYGFSSPLMACCGYGGRPYNYNIKVTCGQPGYQFTVVGVHSAKFDNEKDLEAIRNAVLRYNISHPVVNDGDMNLWRELGINSWPTFAIVGPNGKLIAQISGEGHRKDLDDLVEAALLYYGGKKLLDGTPIPLVLEKDNDSRLFSSLLKFPGKLAIDVLNNRLFISDSNHNRIVVTDLDGNFIVQIGSTGEEGLRDGSFDEAMFNRPQGLAYNAKKNLLYVADTENHALREIDFVNERVRTLAGNGAKDSKEVYVADSESSSIRALDLKTGGSRLLAGGDPFFPDNLFKIKKLDPATRRVSTIAGTGKAGFKDGKALAAQLSEPSGIIEAEDGRLIIADTNNSVIRYIDLNKEEAQLLTLELKGVQPPAPKSRSLKRLRRRPSADTQTIKIDSSSSREGDLRLKISLPEEYHFSKEARSKFIVETEPEGAVLIDPTDGYLSPEGIAILHFRRSSASASTGRINCKVYYCKEDEVCLYESLLFEVPFREEVPNSTPSQITLAYLVKPKALTNTLELPVSR
;
A
#
# COMPACT_ATOMS: atom_id res chain seq x y z
N MET A 1 -7.47 6.09 26.20
CA MET A 1 -7.59 7.49 25.76
C MET A 1 -7.82 8.47 26.93
N GLU A 2 -7.71 8.04 28.20
CA GLU A 2 -7.88 8.92 29.39
C GLU A 2 -6.57 9.43 30.01
N MET A 3 -5.41 9.09 29.44
CA MET A 3 -4.10 9.42 30.03
C MET A 3 -3.54 10.80 29.62
N ASN A 4 -4.31 11.61 28.87
CA ASN A 4 -3.84 12.88 28.30
C ASN A 4 -4.18 14.13 29.13
N GLU A 5 -5.06 14.05 30.13
CA GLU A 5 -5.43 15.24 30.91
C GLU A 5 -4.50 15.52 32.10
N GLN A 6 -3.82 14.52 32.67
CA GLN A 6 -2.92 14.73 33.82
C GLN A 6 -1.52 15.26 33.46
N PHE A 7 -1.11 15.24 32.18
CA PHE A 7 0.23 15.74 31.78
C PHE A 7 0.28 17.25 31.49
N LYS A 8 -0.84 17.97 31.55
CA LYS A 8 -0.87 19.42 31.30
C LYS A 8 -0.27 20.27 32.43
N GLU A 9 -0.03 19.70 33.62
CA GLU A 9 0.41 20.49 34.79
C GLU A 9 1.92 20.73 34.93
N PHE A 10 2.78 20.12 34.10
CA PHE A 10 4.25 20.24 34.23
C PHE A 10 4.99 20.61 32.93
N GLN A 11 4.49 21.60 32.18
CA GLN A 11 5.25 22.10 31.04
C GLN A 11 6.51 22.85 31.50
N CYS A 12 7.69 22.33 31.17
CA CYS A 12 8.95 23.02 31.38
C CYS A 12 8.97 24.31 30.56
N LYS A 13 9.03 25.47 31.24
CA LYS A 13 9.07 26.79 30.58
C LYS A 13 10.28 26.99 29.65
N ASN A 14 11.38 26.28 29.92
CA ASN A 14 12.58 26.24 29.08
C ASN A 14 12.95 24.77 28.83
N PRO A 15 13.10 24.34 27.56
CA PRO A 15 13.52 22.98 27.25
C PRO A 15 14.95 22.71 27.75
N PRO A 16 15.23 21.54 28.34
CA PRO A 16 16.56 21.19 28.82
C PRO A 16 17.49 20.78 27.66
N ILE A 17 18.77 21.14 27.77
CA ILE A 17 19.84 20.52 26.96
C ILE A 17 20.06 19.10 27.49
N ILE A 18 20.11 18.09 26.61
CA ILE A 18 20.22 16.68 27.01
C ILE A 18 21.49 16.06 26.40
N PHE A 19 22.30 15.42 27.24
CA PHE A 19 23.42 14.58 26.82
C PHE A 19 23.12 13.14 27.24
N ASN A 20 23.01 12.25 26.26
CA ASN A 20 22.66 10.86 26.50
C ASN A 20 23.85 9.92 26.26
N PHE A 21 24.01 8.95 27.15
CA PHE A 21 25.03 7.90 27.10
C PHE A 21 24.33 6.56 27.30
N GLY A 22 24.69 5.55 26.52
CA GLY A 22 24.00 4.28 26.65
C GLY A 22 24.21 3.29 25.53
N ASP A 23 23.28 2.37 25.44
CA ASP A 23 23.26 1.30 24.44
C ASP A 23 22.12 1.45 23.42
N SER A 24 21.76 0.34 22.77
CA SER A 24 20.66 0.23 21.80
C SER A 24 19.31 0.76 22.29
N ASN A 25 19.06 0.82 23.60
CA ASN A 25 17.78 1.33 24.14
C ASN A 25 17.62 2.85 23.93
N SER A 26 18.69 3.55 23.63
CA SER A 26 18.69 5.01 23.46
C SER A 26 19.57 5.49 22.31
N ASP A 27 20.00 4.60 21.41
CA ASP A 27 20.82 4.94 20.23
C ASP A 27 19.97 5.56 19.10
N THR A 28 20.14 6.86 18.87
CA THR A 28 19.43 7.65 17.84
C THR A 28 20.15 7.69 16.48
N GLY A 29 20.93 6.66 16.12
CA GLY A 29 21.62 6.55 14.82
C GLY A 29 23.16 6.51 14.91
N GLY A 30 23.71 6.42 16.11
CA GLY A 30 25.13 6.23 16.39
C GLY A 30 25.72 4.96 15.79
N LEU A 31 24.94 3.88 15.67
CA LEU A 31 25.37 2.67 14.97
C LEU A 31 25.71 2.96 13.49
N ALA A 32 24.83 3.62 12.76
CA ALA A 32 25.06 3.93 11.35
C ALA A 32 26.12 5.02 11.16
N ALA A 33 26.04 6.10 11.95
CA ALA A 33 27.02 7.19 11.88
C ALA A 33 28.44 6.72 12.27
N GLY A 34 28.55 5.84 13.26
CA GLY A 34 29.84 5.39 13.80
C GLY A 34 30.44 4.16 13.13
N LEU A 35 29.61 3.23 12.63
CA LEU A 35 30.07 1.97 12.02
C LEU A 35 29.67 1.80 10.55
N GLY A 36 28.89 2.72 9.97
CA GLY A 36 28.41 2.62 8.60
C GLY A 36 27.45 1.44 8.38
N PHE A 37 26.83 0.92 9.44
CA PHE A 37 25.98 -0.26 9.37
C PHE A 37 24.62 0.10 8.75
N PRO A 38 24.21 -0.52 7.62
CA PRO A 38 22.94 -0.20 6.98
C PRO A 38 21.76 -0.76 7.76
N ILE A 39 20.76 0.07 8.05
CA ILE A 39 19.55 -0.35 8.76
C ILE A 39 18.38 -0.37 7.76
N ASN A 40 18.03 -1.58 7.28
CA ASN A 40 17.03 -1.82 6.23
C ASN A 40 15.59 -1.83 6.77
N LEU A 41 14.64 -1.25 6.04
CA LEU A 41 13.21 -1.21 6.43
C LEU A 41 12.62 -2.60 6.75
N PRO A 42 11.63 -2.69 7.67
CA PRO A 42 11.00 -1.59 8.40
C PRO A 42 11.73 -1.27 9.72
N ASN A 43 12.37 -0.10 9.82
CA ASN A 43 12.90 0.42 11.09
C ASN A 43 12.21 1.73 11.44
N GLY A 44 11.82 1.86 12.71
CA GLY A 44 10.94 2.94 13.18
C GLY A 44 9.54 2.83 12.60
N ARG A 45 8.51 3.06 13.41
CA ARG A 45 7.27 3.62 12.85
C ARG A 45 7.50 5.12 12.76
N LEU A 46 6.89 5.81 11.82
CA LEU A 46 6.99 7.28 11.74
C LEU A 46 6.13 7.91 12.85
N PHE A 47 6.42 7.65 14.13
CA PHE A 47 5.61 8.20 15.22
C PHE A 47 5.83 9.71 15.39
N PHE A 48 6.93 10.26 14.82
CA PHE A 48 7.39 11.64 15.06
C PHE A 48 7.83 12.45 13.84
N ARG A 49 7.42 12.11 12.61
CA ARG A 49 7.61 13.01 11.44
C ARG A 49 9.07 13.37 11.09
N HIS A 50 10.02 12.48 11.34
CA HIS A 50 11.39 12.58 10.78
C HIS A 50 11.62 11.34 9.91
N GLN A 51 12.44 11.45 8.83
CA GLN A 51 12.96 10.22 8.22
C GLN A 51 13.63 9.40 9.33
N PRO A 52 13.40 8.08 9.42
CA PRO A 52 14.08 7.26 10.42
C PRO A 52 15.58 7.47 10.24
N VAL A 53 16.21 8.16 11.20
CA VAL A 53 17.62 8.50 11.15
C VAL A 53 18.38 7.26 11.61
N ASP A 54 18.46 6.24 10.75
CA ASP A 54 19.22 5.01 11.00
C ASP A 54 19.13 4.49 12.45
N CYS A 55 17.92 4.52 13.04
CA CYS A 55 17.60 3.99 14.37
C CYS A 55 16.95 2.61 14.22
N LEU A 56 17.15 1.72 15.18
CA LEU A 56 16.52 0.39 15.16
C LEU A 56 14.98 0.47 15.36
N THR A 57 14.49 1.38 16.20
CA THR A 57 13.06 1.59 16.51
C THR A 57 12.81 3.04 16.98
N ASP A 58 11.54 3.40 17.23
CA ASP A 58 11.22 4.57 18.09
C ASP A 58 11.78 4.32 19.50
N LEU A 59 12.44 5.32 20.09
CA LEU A 59 13.14 5.17 21.38
C LEU A 59 12.41 5.92 22.49
N LEU A 60 12.54 5.43 23.72
CA LEU A 60 12.00 6.10 24.91
C LEU A 60 12.50 7.54 25.03
N ILE A 61 13.73 7.81 24.59
CA ILE A 61 14.33 9.14 24.64
C ILE A 61 13.62 10.14 23.71
N ASP A 62 13.02 9.68 22.61
CA ASP A 62 12.26 10.54 21.69
C ASP A 62 10.96 11.02 22.36
N PHE A 63 10.22 10.08 22.98
CA PHE A 63 9.04 10.41 23.79
C PHE A 63 9.38 11.33 24.97
N LEU A 64 10.54 11.13 25.60
CA LEU A 64 11.00 12.02 26.67
C LEU A 64 11.26 13.43 26.13
N CYS A 65 11.99 13.57 25.01
CA CYS A 65 12.23 14.87 24.39
C CYS A 65 10.91 15.58 24.06
N GLN A 66 9.95 14.86 23.47
CA GLN A 66 8.62 15.40 23.19
C GLN A 66 7.91 15.88 24.46
N SER A 67 7.91 15.07 25.53
CA SER A 67 7.26 15.42 26.79
C SER A 67 7.87 16.66 27.46
N LEU A 68 9.17 16.90 27.22
CA LEU A 68 9.93 18.03 27.75
C LEU A 68 9.92 19.24 26.80
N ASN A 69 9.20 19.16 25.68
CA ASN A 69 9.20 20.16 24.61
C ASN A 69 10.63 20.47 24.08
N ALA A 70 11.49 19.46 24.09
CA ALA A 70 12.89 19.54 23.66
C ALA A 70 13.04 18.94 22.25
N SER A 71 14.00 19.43 21.46
CA SER A 71 14.29 18.86 20.14
C SER A 71 14.87 17.44 20.24
N PHE A 72 14.60 16.58 19.28
CA PHE A 72 15.19 15.23 19.25
C PHE A 72 16.73 15.28 19.21
N LEU A 73 17.36 14.28 19.81
CA LEU A 73 18.81 14.22 19.90
C LEU A 73 19.42 13.61 18.65
N SER A 74 20.41 14.29 18.09
CA SER A 74 21.22 13.76 16.99
C SER A 74 22.40 12.94 17.53
N PRO A 75 22.80 11.85 16.84
CA PRO A 75 24.02 11.13 17.18
C PRO A 75 25.23 12.04 16.96
N TYR A 76 26.14 12.11 17.94
CA TYR A 76 27.23 13.08 17.91
C TYR A 76 28.23 12.86 16.75
N LEU A 77 28.24 11.65 16.17
CA LEU A 77 29.11 11.27 15.05
C LEU A 77 28.56 11.65 13.67
N ASP A 78 27.29 12.01 13.56
CA ASP A 78 26.70 12.37 12.28
C ASP A 78 27.07 13.80 11.87
N SER A 79 28.18 13.88 11.13
CA SER A 79 28.72 15.15 10.64
C SER A 79 27.92 15.80 9.50
N LEU A 80 27.00 15.07 8.85
CA LEU A 80 26.23 15.55 7.69
C LEU A 80 24.73 15.70 7.97
N GLY A 81 24.22 15.22 9.11
CA GLY A 81 22.81 15.28 9.50
C GLY A 81 22.25 16.68 9.80
N GLY A 82 22.98 17.77 9.50
CA GLY A 82 22.51 19.15 9.64
C GLY A 82 22.28 19.64 11.08
N SER A 83 22.61 18.83 12.09
CA SER A 83 22.40 19.17 13.50
C SER A 83 23.38 20.24 13.98
N LYS A 84 22.87 21.21 14.73
CA LYS A 84 23.67 22.23 15.42
C LYS A 84 23.98 21.85 16.87
N PHE A 85 23.52 20.68 17.33
CA PHE A 85 23.62 20.19 18.72
C PHE A 85 23.17 21.21 19.78
N SER A 86 22.26 22.13 19.42
CA SER A 86 21.78 23.19 20.31
C SER A 86 20.95 22.67 21.48
N ASN A 87 20.33 21.50 21.31
CA ASN A 87 19.60 20.78 22.36
C ASN A 87 20.43 19.66 23.03
N GLY A 88 21.73 19.62 22.77
CA GLY A 88 22.63 18.56 23.21
C GLY A 88 22.89 17.51 22.13
N ALA A 89 23.39 16.35 22.54
CA ALA A 89 23.87 15.30 21.65
C ALA A 89 23.74 13.91 22.26
N ASN A 90 23.59 12.90 21.41
CA ASN A 90 23.52 11.50 21.82
C ASN A 90 24.83 10.76 21.54
N PHE A 91 25.37 10.11 22.58
CA PHE A 91 26.59 9.30 22.53
C PHE A 91 26.32 7.79 22.64
N ALA A 92 25.05 7.39 22.81
CA ALA A 92 24.67 5.98 22.88
C ALA A 92 24.89 5.27 21.54
N VAL A 93 25.31 4.01 21.60
CA VAL A 93 25.51 3.17 20.41
C VAL A 93 25.05 1.74 20.69
N VAL A 94 24.36 1.12 19.73
CA VAL A 94 23.89 -0.27 19.80
C VAL A 94 25.00 -1.23 20.24
N GLY A 95 24.66 -2.12 21.18
CA GLY A 95 25.58 -3.14 21.69
C GLY A 95 26.62 -2.64 22.70
N SER A 96 26.63 -1.35 23.04
CA SER A 96 27.55 -0.80 24.02
C SER A 96 27.38 -1.43 25.41
N SER A 97 28.50 -1.60 26.10
CA SER A 97 28.61 -2.15 27.45
C SER A 97 29.50 -1.24 28.31
N THR A 98 29.49 -1.44 29.62
CA THR A 98 30.44 -0.77 30.52
C THR A 98 31.84 -1.37 30.41
N LEU A 99 31.92 -2.68 30.17
CA LEU A 99 33.16 -3.46 30.09
C LEU A 99 33.22 -4.29 28.80
N PRO A 100 34.42 -4.59 28.27
CA PRO A 100 35.73 -4.08 28.71
C PRO A 100 35.89 -2.58 28.43
N LYS A 101 36.82 -1.93 29.13
CA LYS A 101 37.13 -0.51 28.90
C LYS A 101 37.98 -0.35 27.64
N PHE A 102 37.95 0.85 27.08
CA PHE A 102 38.79 1.26 25.94
C PHE A 102 38.55 0.46 24.65
N VAL A 103 37.35 -0.10 24.51
CA VAL A 103 36.88 -0.65 23.24
C VAL A 103 35.91 0.36 22.60
N PRO A 104 35.80 0.40 21.27
CA PRO A 104 34.89 1.33 20.60
C PRO A 104 33.50 1.32 21.25
N PHE A 105 33.02 2.52 21.57
CA PHE A 105 31.69 2.79 22.12
C PHE A 105 31.38 2.24 23.52
N SER A 106 32.32 1.62 24.24
CA SER A 106 32.10 1.32 25.67
C SER A 106 31.78 2.61 26.44
N LEU A 107 31.09 2.51 27.58
CA LEU A 107 30.66 3.69 28.35
C LEU A 107 31.81 4.67 28.59
N ASN A 108 33.00 4.17 28.97
CA ASN A 108 34.16 5.03 29.20
C ASN A 108 34.60 5.79 27.93
N ILE A 109 34.47 5.19 26.75
CA ILE A 109 34.77 5.82 25.47
C ILE A 109 33.70 6.86 25.12
N GLN A 110 32.41 6.57 25.36
CA GLN A 110 31.35 7.56 25.17
C GLN A 110 31.57 8.81 26.04
N ILE A 111 32.00 8.63 27.30
CA ILE A 111 32.38 9.75 28.18
C ILE A 111 33.57 10.52 27.61
N MET A 112 34.64 9.84 27.17
CA MET A 112 35.80 10.51 26.56
C MET A 112 35.42 11.30 25.30
N GLN A 113 34.54 10.75 24.47
CA GLN A 113 34.00 11.41 23.28
C GLN A 113 33.23 12.67 23.65
N PHE A 114 32.40 12.62 24.70
CA PHE A 114 31.73 13.79 25.24
C PHE A 114 32.70 14.85 25.78
N LEU A 115 33.76 14.46 26.50
CA LEU A 115 34.75 15.42 26.99
C LEU A 115 35.43 16.17 25.84
N HIS A 116 35.78 15.44 24.77
CA HIS A 116 36.31 16.04 23.55
C HIS A 116 35.29 16.99 22.91
N PHE A 117 34.06 16.52 22.69
CA PHE A 117 32.96 17.32 22.15
C PHE A 117 32.74 18.61 22.94
N LYS A 118 32.65 18.52 24.27
CA LYS A 118 32.46 19.67 25.16
C LYS A 118 33.60 20.68 25.03
N ALA A 119 34.85 20.22 25.02
CA ALA A 119 36.01 21.10 24.86
C ALA A 119 35.93 21.89 23.55
N ARG A 120 35.60 21.22 22.43
CA ARG A 120 35.44 21.85 21.12
C ARG A 120 34.27 22.86 21.08
N VAL A 121 33.15 22.55 21.71
CA VAL A 121 32.00 23.46 21.77
C VAL A 121 32.35 24.73 22.56
N LEU A 122 33.06 24.60 23.70
CA LEU A 122 33.44 25.75 24.53
C LEU A 122 34.43 26.71 23.84
N GLU A 123 35.17 26.24 22.83
CA GLU A 123 35.98 27.12 21.97
C GLU A 123 35.13 27.98 21.03
N LEU A 124 33.93 27.52 20.67
CA LEU A 124 33.08 28.15 19.65
C LEU A 124 31.96 28.99 20.27
N VAL A 125 31.39 28.54 21.39
CA VAL A 125 30.22 29.16 22.03
C VAL A 125 30.22 28.92 23.53
N ASN A 126 29.78 29.92 24.30
CA ASN A 126 29.57 29.78 25.74
C ASN A 126 28.26 29.00 25.99
N ALA A 127 28.35 27.68 26.10
CA ALA A 127 27.20 26.78 26.20
C ALA A 127 26.89 26.33 27.64
N GLY A 128 25.60 26.13 27.92
CA GLY A 128 25.05 25.85 29.26
C GLY A 128 25.20 24.42 29.79
N PHE A 129 26.39 23.82 29.73
CA PHE A 129 26.64 22.42 30.16
C PHE A 129 26.22 22.13 31.61
N ARG A 130 26.40 23.08 32.54
CA ARG A 130 26.02 22.89 33.96
C ARG A 130 24.53 22.63 34.16
N ASN A 131 23.68 23.21 33.30
CA ASN A 131 22.23 23.11 33.41
C ASN A 131 21.63 21.95 32.62
N ALA A 132 22.46 21.24 31.84
CA ALA A 132 22.05 20.10 31.03
C ALA A 132 21.64 18.89 31.88
N LEU A 133 20.81 18.04 31.29
CA LEU A 133 20.42 16.73 31.79
C LEU A 133 21.36 15.67 31.22
N TYR A 134 21.96 14.86 32.08
CA TYR A 134 22.86 13.77 31.72
C TYR A 134 22.15 12.43 31.92
N MET A 135 21.83 11.76 30.82
CA MET A 135 21.11 10.48 30.82
C MET A 135 22.07 9.31 30.65
N ILE A 136 21.89 8.25 31.43
CA ILE A 136 22.69 7.03 31.35
C ILE A 136 21.76 5.81 31.32
N ASP A 137 21.78 5.06 30.22
CA ASP A 137 21.04 3.81 30.01
C ASP A 137 21.98 2.71 29.47
N ILE A 138 22.60 1.96 30.38
CA ILE A 138 23.61 0.95 30.04
C ILE A 138 23.72 -0.14 31.12
N GLY A 139 24.26 -1.30 30.74
CA GLY A 139 24.52 -2.44 31.63
C GLY A 139 23.78 -3.71 31.22
N GLN A 140 22.71 -3.60 30.41
CA GLN A 140 21.98 -4.76 29.90
C GLN A 140 22.90 -5.68 29.08
N ASN A 141 23.71 -5.09 28.20
CA ASN A 141 24.61 -5.85 27.33
C ASN A 141 25.73 -6.53 28.11
N ASP A 142 26.22 -5.95 29.22
CA ASP A 142 27.21 -6.61 30.08
C ASP A 142 26.68 -7.93 30.67
N LEU A 143 25.42 -7.94 31.11
CA LEU A 143 24.74 -9.14 31.61
C LEU A 143 24.44 -10.12 30.48
N ALA A 144 23.85 -9.63 29.38
CA ALA A 144 23.43 -10.45 28.25
C ALA A 144 24.61 -11.12 27.53
N ASP A 145 25.74 -10.42 27.35
CA ASP A 145 26.98 -10.97 26.79
C ASP A 145 27.57 -12.04 27.71
N SER A 146 27.58 -11.80 29.03
CA SER A 146 28.06 -12.77 30.01
C SER A 146 27.31 -14.10 29.93
N PHE A 147 25.97 -14.03 29.80
CA PHE A 147 25.17 -15.24 29.59
C PHE A 147 25.36 -15.87 28.20
N SER A 148 25.53 -15.06 27.15
CA SER A 148 25.78 -15.54 25.78
C SER A 148 27.14 -16.28 25.67
N LYS A 149 28.08 -15.97 26.57
CA LYS A 149 29.35 -16.70 26.77
C LYS A 149 29.22 -17.93 27.69
N ASN A 150 27.99 -18.41 27.92
CA ASN A 150 27.67 -19.56 28.76
C ASN A 150 28.17 -19.47 30.21
N LEU A 151 28.36 -18.26 30.75
CA LEU A 151 28.65 -18.12 32.18
C LEU A 151 27.43 -18.52 33.01
N SER A 152 27.68 -19.19 34.15
CA SER A 152 26.63 -19.51 35.11
C SER A 152 26.10 -18.24 35.80
N TYR A 153 24.87 -18.31 36.32
CA TYR A 153 24.28 -17.20 37.09
C TYR A 153 25.22 -16.65 38.15
N VAL A 154 25.88 -17.53 38.92
CA VAL A 154 26.84 -17.15 39.98
C VAL A 154 28.06 -16.39 39.41
N GLN A 155 28.54 -16.77 38.23
CA GLN A 155 29.64 -16.06 37.56
C GLN A 155 29.19 -14.71 37.01
N VAL A 156 27.95 -14.59 36.52
CA VAL A 156 27.38 -13.31 36.04
C VAL A 156 27.24 -12.33 37.19
N ILE A 157 26.61 -12.72 38.31
CA ILE A 157 26.38 -11.79 39.43
C ILE A 157 27.69 -11.31 40.07
N LYS A 158 28.76 -12.10 40.03
CA LYS A 158 30.10 -11.69 40.49
C LYS A 158 30.70 -10.53 39.70
N ARG A 159 30.18 -10.24 38.49
CA ARG A 159 30.65 -9.14 37.64
C ARG A 159 29.89 -7.83 37.88
N ILE A 160 28.69 -7.89 38.46
CA ILE A 160 27.83 -6.73 38.71
C ILE A 160 28.58 -5.59 39.42
N PRO A 161 29.35 -5.83 40.51
CA PRO A 161 30.06 -4.74 41.19
C PRO A 161 30.97 -3.94 40.27
N SER A 162 31.70 -4.59 39.36
CA SER A 162 32.60 -3.92 38.41
C SER A 162 31.84 -3.10 37.36
N ILE A 163 30.68 -3.60 36.91
CA ILE A 163 29.80 -2.89 35.96
C ILE A 163 29.25 -1.61 36.62
N ILE A 164 28.74 -1.73 37.85
CA ILE A 164 28.24 -0.59 38.64
C ILE A 164 29.36 0.43 38.91
N GLN A 165 30.57 -0.04 39.19
CA GLN A 165 31.71 0.86 39.42
C GLN A 165 32.03 1.72 38.19
N GLU A 166 31.91 1.19 36.98
CA GLU A 166 32.13 1.98 35.76
C GLU A 166 31.02 3.01 35.53
N ILE A 167 29.76 2.70 35.87
CA ILE A 167 28.66 3.68 35.85
C ILE A 167 28.91 4.79 36.88
N GLU A 168 29.33 4.44 38.11
CA GLU A 168 29.73 5.43 39.13
C GLU A 168 30.86 6.33 38.64
N ASN A 169 31.88 5.76 38.00
CA ASN A 169 33.02 6.50 37.47
C ASN A 169 32.59 7.47 36.37
N ALA A 170 31.67 7.07 35.49
CA ALA A 170 31.12 7.93 34.46
C ALA A 170 30.35 9.12 35.06
N VAL A 171 29.47 8.88 36.04
CA VAL A 171 28.71 9.93 36.74
C VAL A 171 29.65 10.91 37.45
N LYS A 172 30.65 10.40 38.18
CA LYS A 172 31.66 11.23 38.86
C LYS A 172 32.45 12.08 37.86
N THR A 173 32.89 11.50 36.75
CA THR A 173 33.61 12.23 35.69
C THR A 173 32.75 13.36 35.12
N LEU A 174 31.48 13.10 34.81
CA LEU A 174 30.55 14.14 34.33
C LEU A 174 30.29 15.22 35.38
N TYR A 175 30.21 14.85 36.66
CA TYR A 175 30.07 15.79 37.77
C TYR A 175 31.28 16.71 37.94
N ASP A 176 32.49 16.15 37.88
CA ASP A 176 33.75 16.89 37.92
C ASP A 176 33.86 17.86 36.74
N GLN A 177 33.19 17.51 35.64
CA GLN A 177 33.06 18.33 34.44
C GLN A 177 31.87 19.31 34.50
N GLY A 178 31.31 19.55 35.69
CA GLY A 178 30.28 20.55 35.94
C GLY A 178 28.84 20.06 35.78
N GLY A 179 28.62 18.79 35.42
CA GLY A 179 27.29 18.21 35.34
C GLY A 179 26.61 18.15 36.71
N ARG A 180 25.31 18.47 36.78
CA ARG A 180 24.55 18.53 38.05
C ARG A 180 23.21 17.83 38.02
N LYS A 181 22.71 17.38 36.87
CA LYS A 181 21.41 16.70 36.77
C LYS A 181 21.61 15.36 36.08
N PHE A 182 21.46 14.27 36.82
CA PHE A 182 21.68 12.92 36.34
C PHE A 182 20.39 12.13 36.35
N TRP A 183 20.12 11.43 35.25
CA TRP A 183 18.97 10.57 35.06
C TRP A 183 19.49 9.18 34.68
N ILE A 184 19.37 8.23 35.59
CA ILE A 184 20.03 6.93 35.50
C ILE A 184 18.96 5.84 35.39
N HIS A 185 18.93 5.15 34.26
CA HIS A 185 18.04 4.02 34.00
C HIS A 185 18.59 2.73 34.60
N ASN A 186 17.70 1.93 35.15
CA ASN A 186 17.99 0.53 35.46
C ASN A 186 17.77 -0.36 34.22
N THR A 187 18.25 -1.60 34.26
CA THR A 187 18.08 -2.52 33.13
C THR A 187 16.67 -3.12 33.12
N GLY A 188 16.09 -3.28 31.92
CA GLY A 188 14.80 -3.95 31.75
C GLY A 188 14.85 -5.47 31.98
N PRO A 189 13.68 -6.15 31.94
CA PRO A 189 13.57 -7.61 32.09
C PRO A 189 14.06 -8.35 30.84
N PHE A 190 15.38 -8.35 30.61
CA PHE A 190 15.96 -8.87 29.36
C PHE A 190 15.78 -10.39 29.18
N GLY A 191 15.41 -11.13 30.24
CA GLY A 191 14.99 -12.54 30.16
C GLY A 191 13.65 -12.74 29.45
N CYS A 192 12.88 -11.67 29.25
CA CYS A 192 11.64 -11.69 28.47
C CYS A 192 11.84 -11.35 26.99
N LEU A 193 13.05 -11.02 26.55
CA LEU A 193 13.27 -10.63 25.15
C LEU A 193 13.03 -11.84 24.24
N PRO A 194 12.23 -11.69 23.15
CA PRO A 194 11.93 -12.79 22.23
C PRO A 194 13.20 -13.45 21.66
N GLN A 195 14.25 -12.65 21.41
CA GLN A 195 15.56 -13.16 21.02
C GLN A 195 16.15 -14.13 22.04
N LYS A 196 16.12 -13.78 23.34
CA LYS A 196 16.70 -14.62 24.39
C LYS A 196 15.89 -15.90 24.56
N LEU A 197 14.56 -15.78 24.56
CA LEU A 197 13.65 -16.92 24.64
C LEU A 197 13.78 -17.89 23.47
N ALA A 198 13.99 -17.39 22.25
CA ALA A 198 14.17 -18.23 21.08
C ALA A 198 15.53 -18.95 21.04
N LEU A 199 16.59 -18.34 21.59
CA LEU A 199 17.95 -18.89 21.54
C LEU A 199 18.28 -19.78 22.74
N VAL A 200 17.75 -19.44 23.91
CA VAL A 200 18.05 -20.10 25.17
C VAL A 200 16.92 -21.07 25.44
N GLN A 201 17.04 -22.30 24.94
CA GLN A 201 16.10 -23.40 25.17
C GLN A 201 16.15 -23.93 26.63
N LYS A 202 16.21 -23.03 27.63
CA LYS A 202 16.21 -23.38 29.05
C LYS A 202 14.78 -23.42 29.59
N MET A 203 14.58 -24.27 30.59
CA MET A 203 13.27 -24.51 31.22
C MET A 203 13.02 -23.66 32.48
N ASP A 204 13.90 -22.73 32.87
CA ASP A 204 13.70 -21.86 34.04
C ASP A 204 12.80 -20.65 33.73
N LEU A 205 11.61 -20.90 33.19
CA LEU A 205 10.65 -19.84 32.89
C LEU A 205 9.83 -19.46 34.13
N ASP A 206 9.60 -18.17 34.33
CA ASP A 206 8.64 -17.67 35.32
C ASP A 206 7.20 -17.88 34.85
N GLN A 207 6.23 -17.49 35.69
CA GLN A 207 4.80 -17.63 35.41
C GLN A 207 4.32 -16.85 34.16
N HIS A 208 5.11 -15.90 33.66
CA HIS A 208 4.79 -15.11 32.48
C HIS A 208 5.58 -15.56 31.25
N GLY A 209 6.39 -16.63 31.37
CA GLY A 209 7.14 -17.20 30.26
C GLY A 209 8.51 -16.56 30.01
N CYS A 210 9.03 -15.76 30.95
CA CYS A 210 10.36 -15.16 30.84
C CYS A 210 11.44 -15.99 31.55
N ILE A 211 12.70 -15.90 31.12
CA ILE A 211 13.82 -16.63 31.75
C ILE A 211 14.13 -16.05 33.14
N SER A 212 13.82 -16.81 34.18
CA SER A 212 13.91 -16.42 35.59
C SER A 212 15.32 -16.05 36.02
N SER A 213 16.34 -16.83 35.61
CA SER A 213 17.74 -16.54 35.98
C SER A 213 18.27 -15.24 35.38
N TYR A 214 17.80 -14.87 34.18
CA TYR A 214 18.21 -13.63 33.52
C TYR A 214 17.56 -12.43 34.21
N ASN A 215 16.25 -12.51 34.47
CA ASN A 215 15.51 -11.49 35.19
C ASN A 215 16.00 -11.33 36.65
N SER A 216 16.42 -12.42 37.31
CA SER A 216 17.04 -12.35 38.63
C SER A 216 18.36 -11.59 38.61
N ALA A 217 19.20 -11.79 37.59
CA ALA A 217 20.44 -11.04 37.43
C ALA A 217 20.19 -9.55 37.13
N ALA A 218 19.17 -9.24 36.32
CA ALA A 218 18.71 -7.87 36.09
C ALA A 218 18.29 -7.18 37.39
N ASN A 219 17.45 -7.84 38.20
CA ASN A 219 17.00 -7.30 39.49
C ASN A 219 18.15 -7.03 40.45
N LEU A 220 19.10 -7.97 40.57
CA LEU A 220 20.28 -7.76 41.42
C LEU A 220 21.15 -6.59 40.94
N PHE A 221 21.35 -6.46 39.62
CA PHE A 221 22.03 -5.30 39.04
C PHE A 221 21.30 -4.00 39.36
N ASN A 222 19.96 -3.99 39.22
CA ASN A 222 19.11 -2.83 39.49
C ASN A 222 19.15 -2.42 40.97
N GLU A 223 19.13 -3.38 41.88
CA GLU A 223 19.29 -3.12 43.32
C GLU A 223 20.65 -2.47 43.63
N GLU A 224 21.74 -3.01 43.09
CA GLU A 224 23.08 -2.45 43.29
C GLU A 224 23.23 -1.06 42.66
N LEU A 225 22.66 -0.84 41.48
CA LEU A 225 22.62 0.47 40.84
C LEU A 225 21.81 1.48 41.66
N HIS A 226 20.69 1.06 42.23
CA HIS A 226 19.89 1.91 43.11
C HIS A 226 20.66 2.29 44.38
N ARG A 227 21.28 1.32 45.06
CA ARG A 227 22.16 1.55 46.22
C ARG A 227 23.31 2.48 45.85
N SER A 228 23.91 2.30 44.68
CA SER A 228 24.97 3.16 44.15
C SER A 228 24.50 4.62 43.97
N CYS A 229 23.34 4.83 43.35
CA CYS A 229 22.75 6.17 43.21
C CYS A 229 22.49 6.82 44.56
N GLN A 230 21.98 6.06 45.54
CA GLN A 230 21.79 6.53 46.91
C GLN A 230 23.11 6.93 47.58
N ARG A 231 24.20 6.16 47.37
CA ARG A 231 25.54 6.49 47.87
C ARG A 231 26.11 7.75 47.22
N MET A 232 25.90 7.96 45.93
CA MET A 232 26.44 9.11 45.21
C MET A 232 25.73 10.43 45.56
N ARG A 233 24.43 10.43 45.86
CA ARG A 233 23.67 11.65 46.19
C ARG A 233 24.32 12.55 47.26
N PRO A 234 24.73 12.05 48.44
CA PRO A 234 25.40 12.88 49.44
C PRO A 234 26.85 13.23 49.05
N GLN A 235 27.51 12.42 48.22
CA GLN A 235 28.91 12.64 47.80
C GLN A 235 29.02 13.73 46.73
N LEU A 236 28.02 13.84 45.84
CA LEU A 236 28.01 14.77 44.72
C LEU A 236 27.21 16.02 45.07
N THR A 237 27.79 16.87 45.93
CA THR A 237 27.11 18.05 46.48
C THR A 237 26.57 18.97 45.37
N GLY A 238 25.29 19.35 45.49
CA GLY A 238 24.61 20.21 44.52
C GLY A 238 24.20 19.51 43.21
N ALA A 239 24.38 18.20 43.10
CA ALA A 239 23.82 17.41 42.01
C ALA A 239 22.49 16.76 42.40
N ALA A 240 21.58 16.66 41.43
CA ALA A 240 20.39 15.84 41.49
C ALA A 240 20.66 14.53 40.74
N ILE A 241 20.40 13.39 41.39
CA ILE A 241 20.50 12.05 40.79
C ILE A 241 19.14 11.36 40.90
N VAL A 242 18.48 11.19 39.76
CA VAL A 242 17.21 10.48 39.61
C VAL A 242 17.51 9.08 39.12
N TYR A 243 17.06 8.08 39.89
CA TYR A 243 17.09 6.68 39.49
C TYR A 243 15.72 6.33 38.92
N VAL A 244 15.69 5.69 37.75
CA VAL A 244 14.45 5.35 37.03
C VAL A 244 14.31 3.83 36.93
N ASP A 245 13.20 3.33 37.47
CA ASP A 245 12.87 1.91 37.47
C ASP A 245 12.15 1.49 36.18
N MET A 246 12.93 1.34 35.12
CA MET A 246 12.46 0.83 33.82
C MET A 246 12.09 -0.65 33.86
N TYR A 247 12.68 -1.44 34.76
CA TYR A 247 12.36 -2.86 34.92
C TYR A 247 10.88 -3.06 35.23
N SER A 248 10.39 -2.42 36.29
CA SER A 248 9.00 -2.61 36.74
C SER A 248 8.00 -2.17 35.67
N ILE A 249 8.27 -1.05 34.98
CA ILE A 249 7.44 -0.54 33.89
C ILE A 249 7.39 -1.55 32.73
N LYS A 250 8.55 -2.02 32.24
CA LYS A 250 8.62 -2.96 31.11
C LYS A 250 8.05 -4.34 31.46
N TYR A 251 8.25 -4.80 32.69
CA TYR A 251 7.74 -6.09 33.14
C TYR A 251 6.22 -6.08 33.31
N ASP A 252 5.63 -4.98 33.80
CA ASP A 252 4.18 -4.82 33.88
C ASP A 252 3.51 -4.87 32.50
N LEU A 253 4.13 -4.28 31.47
CA LEU A 253 3.65 -4.39 30.09
C LEU A 253 3.58 -5.84 29.59
N ILE A 254 4.43 -6.71 30.09
CA ILE A 254 4.48 -8.13 29.72
C ILE A 254 3.47 -8.92 30.55
N ALA A 255 3.57 -8.80 31.88
CA ALA A 255 2.75 -9.52 32.84
C ALA A 255 1.26 -9.18 32.72
N ASN A 256 0.94 -7.92 32.43
CA ASN A 256 -0.43 -7.39 32.31
C ASN A 256 -0.75 -6.92 30.88
N SER A 257 -0.12 -7.54 29.89
CA SER A 257 -0.21 -7.18 28.46
C SER A 257 -1.62 -6.95 27.92
N SER A 258 -2.59 -7.77 28.32
CA SER A 258 -3.99 -7.63 27.88
C SER A 258 -4.63 -6.32 28.34
N LYS A 259 -4.24 -5.76 29.50
CA LYS A 259 -4.71 -4.45 29.99
C LYS A 259 -4.29 -3.32 29.04
N TYR A 260 -3.16 -3.49 28.37
CA TYR A 260 -2.59 -2.52 27.43
C TYR A 260 -2.95 -2.83 25.96
N GLY A 261 -3.80 -3.84 25.72
CA GLY A 261 -4.25 -4.21 24.38
C GLY A 261 -3.31 -5.13 23.60
N PHE A 262 -2.29 -5.70 24.25
CA PHE A 262 -1.38 -6.65 23.60
C PHE A 262 -1.86 -8.10 23.77
N SER A 263 -1.85 -8.88 22.69
CA SER A 263 -2.23 -10.30 22.67
C SER A 263 -1.06 -11.28 22.73
N SER A 264 0.16 -10.83 22.41
CA SER A 264 1.35 -11.69 22.35
C SER A 264 2.59 -10.95 22.87
N PRO A 265 2.75 -10.79 24.19
CA PRO A 265 3.77 -9.93 24.79
C PRO A 265 5.22 -10.41 24.62
N LEU A 266 5.41 -11.71 24.34
CA LEU A 266 6.73 -12.32 24.17
C LEU A 266 7.08 -12.59 22.69
N MET A 267 6.24 -12.14 21.76
CA MET A 267 6.47 -12.35 20.33
C MET A 267 7.06 -11.09 19.69
N ALA A 268 8.14 -11.26 18.93
CA ALA A 268 8.69 -10.17 18.14
C ALA A 268 7.70 -9.76 17.04
N CYS A 269 7.43 -8.46 16.93
CA CYS A 269 6.55 -7.89 15.90
C CYS A 269 7.08 -8.10 14.48
N CYS A 270 8.41 -8.19 14.34
CA CYS A 270 9.10 -8.41 13.09
C CYS A 270 10.27 -9.38 13.31
N GLY A 271 10.64 -10.11 12.25
CA GLY A 271 11.60 -11.20 12.31
C GLY A 271 11.02 -12.48 11.71
N TYR A 272 11.76 -13.56 11.86
CA TYR A 272 11.42 -14.88 11.34
C TYR A 272 11.50 -15.92 12.44
N GLY A 273 10.91 -17.10 12.28
CA GLY A 273 10.99 -18.19 13.27
C GLY A 273 9.64 -18.65 13.79
N GLY A 274 8.55 -17.91 13.50
CA GLY A 274 7.19 -18.31 13.83
C GLY A 274 6.87 -18.28 15.33
N ARG A 275 5.66 -18.71 15.70
CA ARG A 275 5.24 -18.78 17.10
C ARG A 275 6.16 -19.71 17.92
N PRO A 276 6.40 -19.43 19.22
CA PRO A 276 5.77 -18.38 20.02
C PRO A 276 6.52 -17.03 20.02
N TYR A 277 7.78 -16.97 19.57
CA TYR A 277 8.64 -15.78 19.76
C TYR A 277 8.92 -14.98 18.49
N ASN A 278 8.70 -15.57 17.30
CA ASN A 278 8.94 -14.97 15.99
C ASN A 278 10.38 -14.42 15.81
N TYR A 279 11.39 -15.16 16.29
CA TYR A 279 12.80 -14.78 16.19
C TYR A 279 13.70 -15.93 15.67
N ASN A 280 14.61 -15.58 14.75
CA ASN A 280 15.59 -16.47 14.13
C ASN A 280 16.89 -15.71 13.90
N ILE A 281 17.98 -16.18 14.47
CA ILE A 281 19.30 -15.52 14.37
C ILE A 281 19.84 -15.44 12.95
N LYS A 282 19.41 -16.33 12.05
CA LYS A 282 19.84 -16.32 10.65
C LYS A 282 19.10 -15.30 9.80
N VAL A 283 17.89 -14.91 10.22
CA VAL A 283 17.04 -13.97 9.49
C VAL A 283 16.33 -13.09 10.53
N THR A 284 16.97 -11.97 10.87
CA THR A 284 16.44 -11.01 11.86
C THR A 284 15.46 -10.04 11.21
N CYS A 285 14.79 -9.22 12.02
CA CYS A 285 14.02 -8.09 11.50
C CYS A 285 14.89 -7.19 10.58
N GLY A 286 14.29 -6.65 9.52
CA GLY A 286 14.98 -5.86 8.49
C GLY A 286 15.75 -6.67 7.44
N GLN A 287 15.85 -8.00 7.58
CA GLN A 287 16.41 -8.87 6.54
C GLN A 287 15.29 -9.44 5.65
N PRO A 288 15.44 -9.42 4.31
CA PRO A 288 14.45 -10.05 3.43
C PRO A 288 14.52 -11.58 3.57
N GLY A 289 13.35 -12.25 3.58
CA GLY A 289 13.26 -13.71 3.80
C GLY A 289 11.85 -14.26 3.61
N TYR A 290 11.16 -13.93 2.53
CA TYR A 290 9.75 -14.30 2.36
C TYR A 290 9.56 -15.81 2.12
N GLN A 291 9.00 -16.56 3.10
CA GLN A 291 8.45 -17.91 2.86
C GLN A 291 7.09 -17.87 2.13
N PHE A 292 6.51 -16.69 2.01
CA PHE A 292 5.22 -16.42 1.37
C PHE A 292 5.33 -15.11 0.59
N THR A 293 4.91 -15.11 -0.67
CA THR A 293 4.89 -13.92 -1.52
C THR A 293 3.48 -13.67 -2.04
N VAL A 294 3.13 -12.41 -2.22
CA VAL A 294 1.89 -11.97 -2.86
C VAL A 294 2.24 -11.50 -4.26
N VAL A 295 1.52 -11.98 -5.26
CA VAL A 295 1.64 -11.49 -6.64
C VAL A 295 0.30 -10.90 -7.05
N GLY A 296 0.27 -9.61 -7.34
CA GLY A 296 -0.90 -8.94 -7.90
C GLY A 296 -1.04 -9.32 -9.37
N VAL A 297 -2.04 -10.12 -9.73
CA VAL A 297 -2.34 -10.43 -11.14
C VAL A 297 -3.39 -9.45 -11.62
N HIS A 298 -2.94 -8.37 -12.25
CA HIS A 298 -3.81 -7.33 -12.79
C HIS A 298 -4.53 -7.85 -14.03
N SER A 299 -5.80 -8.25 -13.85
CA SER A 299 -6.68 -8.68 -14.94
C SER A 299 -7.58 -7.51 -15.33
N ALA A 300 -7.24 -6.85 -16.44
CA ALA A 300 -7.85 -5.60 -16.86
C ALA A 300 -9.35 -5.74 -17.15
N LYS A 301 -10.17 -4.84 -16.57
CA LYS A 301 -11.60 -4.74 -16.87
C LYS A 301 -11.85 -3.88 -18.11
N PHE A 302 -11.10 -2.79 -18.26
CA PHE A 302 -11.19 -1.84 -19.36
C PHE A 302 -9.92 -1.83 -20.23
N ASP A 303 -10.04 -1.41 -21.49
CA ASP A 303 -8.89 -1.38 -22.42
C ASP A 303 -7.75 -0.47 -21.95
N ASN A 304 -8.08 0.62 -21.24
CA ASN A 304 -7.07 1.51 -20.66
C ASN A 304 -6.23 0.81 -19.57
N GLU A 305 -6.83 -0.12 -18.83
CA GLU A 305 -6.15 -0.86 -17.77
C GLU A 305 -5.23 -1.95 -18.30
N LYS A 306 -5.21 -2.20 -19.62
CA LYS A 306 -4.23 -3.10 -20.26
C LYS A 306 -2.88 -2.41 -20.46
N ASP A 307 -2.85 -1.08 -20.42
CA ASP A 307 -1.66 -0.29 -20.64
C ASP A 307 -0.69 -0.39 -19.45
N LEU A 308 0.58 -0.69 -19.75
CA LEU A 308 1.59 -0.93 -18.71
C LEU A 308 1.92 0.34 -17.92
N GLU A 309 1.94 1.51 -18.56
CA GLU A 309 2.21 2.78 -17.87
C GLU A 309 1.03 3.17 -16.97
N ALA A 310 -0.21 2.93 -17.38
CA ALA A 310 -1.38 3.10 -16.53
C ALA A 310 -1.28 2.24 -15.26
N ILE A 311 -0.87 0.97 -15.39
CA ILE A 311 -0.68 0.04 -14.26
C ILE A 311 0.47 0.51 -13.37
N ARG A 312 1.62 0.93 -13.93
CA ARG A 312 2.74 1.50 -13.15
C ARG A 312 2.31 2.70 -12.34
N ASN A 313 1.58 3.63 -12.95
CA ASN A 313 1.04 4.80 -12.24
C ASN A 313 0.03 4.38 -11.15
N ALA A 314 -0.76 3.33 -11.35
CA ALA A 314 -1.63 2.77 -10.33
C ALA A 314 -0.83 2.13 -9.17
N VAL A 315 0.22 1.36 -9.47
CA VAL A 315 1.16 0.79 -8.47
C VAL A 315 1.74 1.89 -7.59
N LEU A 316 2.18 3.00 -8.20
CA LEU A 316 2.69 4.17 -7.49
C LEU A 316 1.59 4.89 -6.69
N ARG A 317 0.39 5.03 -7.26
CA ARG A 317 -0.75 5.71 -6.62
C ARG A 317 -1.21 4.97 -5.38
N TYR A 318 -1.37 3.65 -5.46
CA TYR A 318 -1.85 2.83 -4.36
C TYR A 318 -0.71 2.32 -3.45
N ASN A 319 0.54 2.68 -3.75
CA ASN A 319 1.75 2.28 -3.01
C ASN A 319 1.91 0.75 -2.91
N ILE A 320 1.67 0.06 -4.02
CA ILE A 320 1.79 -1.40 -4.11
C ILE A 320 3.27 -1.80 -4.03
N SER A 321 3.61 -2.62 -3.03
CA SER A 321 5.00 -3.01 -2.73
C SER A 321 5.30 -4.49 -2.95
N HIS A 322 4.43 -5.19 -3.66
CA HIS A 322 4.58 -6.60 -4.03
C HIS A 322 4.64 -6.74 -5.56
N PRO A 323 5.18 -7.85 -6.11
CA PRO A 323 5.16 -8.09 -7.55
C PRO A 323 3.78 -7.91 -8.18
N VAL A 324 3.74 -7.34 -9.38
CA VAL A 324 2.53 -7.16 -10.18
C VAL A 324 2.76 -7.70 -11.60
N VAL A 325 1.85 -8.53 -12.08
CA VAL A 325 1.82 -9.05 -13.45
C VAL A 325 0.64 -8.43 -14.18
N ASN A 326 0.89 -7.89 -15.38
CA ASN A 326 -0.16 -7.42 -16.28
C ASN A 326 -0.75 -8.61 -17.07
N ASP A 327 -1.89 -9.14 -16.61
CA ASP A 327 -2.71 -10.12 -17.34
C ASP A 327 -3.83 -9.41 -18.10
N GLY A 328 -3.48 -8.41 -18.92
CA GLY A 328 -4.45 -7.58 -19.65
C GLY A 328 -5.34 -8.34 -20.63
N ASP A 329 -4.92 -9.53 -21.07
CA ASP A 329 -5.73 -10.44 -21.90
C ASP A 329 -6.57 -11.43 -21.07
N MET A 330 -6.47 -11.41 -19.74
CA MET A 330 -7.20 -12.26 -18.79
C MET A 330 -6.96 -13.77 -19.01
N ASN A 331 -5.73 -14.17 -19.30
CA ASN A 331 -5.38 -15.57 -19.53
C ASN A 331 -5.44 -16.36 -18.23
N LEU A 332 -4.75 -15.90 -17.19
CA LEU A 332 -4.70 -16.58 -15.89
C LEU A 332 -6.08 -16.54 -15.22
N TRP A 333 -6.79 -15.42 -15.36
CA TRP A 333 -8.18 -15.28 -14.93
C TRP A 333 -9.08 -16.41 -15.47
N ARG A 334 -8.98 -16.71 -16.78
CA ARG A 334 -9.78 -17.75 -17.41
C ARG A 334 -9.32 -19.15 -17.06
N GLU A 335 -8.01 -19.39 -17.01
CA GLU A 335 -7.45 -20.70 -16.65
C GLU A 335 -7.82 -21.11 -15.22
N LEU A 336 -7.85 -20.15 -14.30
CA LEU A 336 -8.25 -20.37 -12.90
C LEU A 336 -9.79 -20.33 -12.70
N GLY A 337 -10.58 -20.15 -13.75
CA GLY A 337 -12.04 -20.09 -13.64
C GLY A 337 -12.56 -18.94 -12.77
N ILE A 338 -11.84 -17.81 -12.72
CA ILE A 338 -12.21 -16.65 -11.92
C ILE A 338 -13.41 -15.95 -12.56
N ASN A 339 -14.34 -15.45 -11.73
CA ASN A 339 -15.57 -14.80 -12.18
C ASN A 339 -15.88 -13.49 -11.43
N SER A 340 -15.04 -13.07 -10.48
CA SER A 340 -15.29 -11.91 -9.63
C SER A 340 -13.98 -11.23 -9.21
N TRP A 341 -14.01 -9.90 -9.22
CA TRP A 341 -12.93 -9.08 -8.68
C TRP A 341 -13.30 -8.62 -7.25
N PRO A 342 -12.35 -8.63 -6.29
CA PRO A 342 -11.09 -9.36 -6.32
C PRO A 342 -11.31 -10.88 -6.12
N THR A 343 -10.33 -11.70 -6.50
CA THR A 343 -10.26 -13.12 -6.12
C THR A 343 -8.84 -13.43 -5.66
N PHE A 344 -8.71 -14.12 -4.53
CA PHE A 344 -7.45 -14.56 -3.96
C PHE A 344 -7.24 -16.04 -4.25
N ALA A 345 -6.09 -16.39 -4.85
CA ALA A 345 -5.70 -17.76 -5.12
C ALA A 345 -4.44 -18.10 -4.31
N ILE A 346 -4.54 -19.09 -3.42
CA ILE A 346 -3.41 -19.55 -2.59
C ILE A 346 -2.76 -20.73 -3.29
N VAL A 347 -1.47 -20.63 -3.60
CA VAL A 347 -0.72 -21.66 -4.34
C VAL A 347 0.37 -22.24 -3.44
N GLY A 348 0.46 -23.57 -3.39
CA GLY A 348 1.50 -24.29 -2.63
C GLY A 348 2.85 -24.32 -3.34
N PRO A 349 3.93 -24.74 -2.65
CA PRO A 349 5.28 -24.78 -3.23
C PRO A 349 5.43 -25.78 -4.39
N ASN A 350 4.45 -26.65 -4.60
CA ASN A 350 4.37 -27.59 -5.72
C ASN A 350 3.58 -27.04 -6.92
N GLY A 351 3.20 -25.76 -6.91
CA GLY A 351 2.40 -25.12 -7.95
C GLY A 351 0.92 -25.49 -7.94
N LYS A 352 0.44 -26.21 -6.91
CA LYS A 352 -0.99 -26.57 -6.80
C LYS A 352 -1.78 -25.49 -6.09
N LEU A 353 -2.98 -25.21 -6.59
CA LEU A 353 -3.96 -24.37 -5.91
C LEU A 353 -4.42 -25.05 -4.62
N ILE A 354 -4.31 -24.34 -3.49
CA ILE A 354 -4.74 -24.76 -2.16
C ILE A 354 -6.17 -24.26 -1.88
N ALA A 355 -6.42 -22.98 -2.21
CA ALA A 355 -7.71 -22.34 -1.99
C ALA A 355 -7.93 -21.20 -2.99
N GLN A 356 -9.20 -20.90 -3.26
CA GLN A 356 -9.63 -19.73 -4.01
C GLN A 356 -10.76 -19.05 -3.23
N ILE A 357 -10.62 -17.74 -3.00
CA ILE A 357 -11.57 -16.95 -2.22
C ILE A 357 -11.98 -15.74 -3.04
N SER A 358 -13.26 -15.64 -3.36
CA SER A 358 -13.82 -14.56 -4.16
C SER A 358 -14.37 -13.45 -3.27
N GLY A 359 -14.11 -12.20 -3.64
CA GLY A 359 -14.65 -11.01 -2.97
C GLY A 359 -13.77 -10.43 -1.86
N GLU A 360 -14.21 -9.31 -1.33
CA GLU A 360 -13.55 -8.57 -0.24
C GLU A 360 -14.01 -9.03 1.15
N GLY A 361 -13.24 -8.70 2.20
CA GLY A 361 -13.64 -8.92 3.59
C GLY A 361 -13.17 -10.24 4.22
N HIS A 362 -12.48 -11.10 3.46
CA HIS A 362 -12.03 -12.43 3.89
C HIS A 362 -10.63 -12.45 4.54
N ARG A 363 -10.24 -11.36 5.23
CA ARG A 363 -8.87 -11.24 5.76
C ARG A 363 -8.51 -12.38 6.72
N LYS A 364 -9.42 -12.72 7.64
CA LYS A 364 -9.20 -13.79 8.61
C LYS A 364 -9.04 -15.15 7.92
N ASP A 365 -9.90 -15.45 6.95
CA ASP A 365 -9.85 -16.71 6.20
C ASP A 365 -8.51 -16.85 5.45
N LEU A 366 -8.03 -15.75 4.86
CA LEU A 366 -6.71 -15.71 4.20
C LEU A 366 -5.57 -15.94 5.20
N ASP A 367 -5.58 -15.25 6.35
CA ASP A 367 -4.54 -15.40 7.37
C ASP A 367 -4.49 -16.85 7.90
N ASP A 368 -5.66 -17.44 8.21
CA ASP A 368 -5.77 -18.81 8.72
C ASP A 368 -5.27 -19.85 7.68
N LEU A 369 -5.62 -19.69 6.40
CA LEU A 369 -5.19 -20.59 5.33
C LEU A 369 -3.69 -20.48 5.03
N VAL A 370 -3.15 -19.25 5.00
CA VAL A 370 -1.72 -19.03 4.81
C VAL A 370 -0.92 -19.58 6.00
N GLU A 371 -1.38 -19.36 7.23
CA GLU A 371 -0.75 -19.92 8.44
C GLU A 371 -0.73 -21.46 8.37
N ALA A 372 -1.86 -22.09 8.04
CA ALA A 372 -1.94 -23.53 7.91
C ALA A 372 -1.01 -24.08 6.81
N ALA A 373 -0.95 -23.42 5.66
CA ALA A 373 -0.06 -23.82 4.57
C ALA A 373 1.42 -23.71 4.97
N LEU A 374 1.82 -22.62 5.60
CA LEU A 374 3.19 -22.41 6.08
C LEU A 374 3.60 -23.46 7.11
N LEU A 375 2.74 -23.79 8.07
CA LEU A 375 3.00 -24.83 9.06
C LEU A 375 3.15 -26.22 8.40
N TYR A 376 2.23 -26.58 7.50
CA TYR A 376 2.23 -27.88 6.84
C TYR A 376 3.45 -28.08 5.94
N TYR A 377 3.71 -27.13 5.02
CA TYR A 377 4.82 -27.24 4.08
C TYR A 377 6.18 -26.97 4.75
N GLY A 378 6.22 -26.13 5.78
CA GLY A 378 7.39 -25.90 6.62
C GLY A 378 7.79 -27.17 7.38
N GLY A 379 6.85 -27.88 8.00
CA GLY A 379 7.09 -29.17 8.65
C GLY A 379 7.64 -30.24 7.68
N LYS A 380 7.25 -30.17 6.41
CA LYS A 380 7.76 -31.03 5.34
C LYS A 380 9.06 -30.55 4.70
N LYS A 381 9.60 -29.40 5.10
CA LYS A 381 10.80 -28.78 4.52
C LYS A 381 10.69 -28.55 3.01
N LEU A 382 9.50 -28.19 2.54
CA LEU A 382 9.23 -27.90 1.12
C LEU A 382 9.23 -26.40 0.79
N LEU A 383 9.41 -25.54 1.80
CA LEU A 383 9.47 -24.09 1.63
C LEU A 383 10.91 -23.66 1.36
N ASP A 384 11.11 -22.87 0.31
CA ASP A 384 12.35 -22.15 0.04
C ASP A 384 12.29 -20.80 0.77
N GLY A 385 13.33 -20.50 1.55
CA GLY A 385 13.49 -19.23 2.27
C GLY A 385 14.32 -18.20 1.51
N THR A 386 14.77 -18.51 0.30
CA THR A 386 15.57 -17.62 -0.53
C THR A 386 14.77 -16.36 -0.87
N PRO A 387 15.27 -15.16 -0.58
CA PRO A 387 14.56 -13.93 -0.88
C PRO A 387 14.34 -13.73 -2.38
N ILE A 388 13.15 -13.28 -2.76
CA ILE A 388 12.88 -12.82 -4.12
C ILE A 388 13.48 -11.42 -4.28
N PRO A 389 14.34 -11.17 -5.28
CA PRO A 389 14.84 -9.82 -5.54
C PRO A 389 13.67 -8.92 -5.97
N LEU A 390 13.41 -7.87 -5.21
CA LEU A 390 12.36 -6.89 -5.48
C LEU A 390 13.00 -5.54 -5.81
N VAL A 391 12.53 -4.93 -6.88
CA VAL A 391 12.80 -3.54 -7.25
C VAL A 391 11.45 -2.84 -7.29
N LEU A 392 11.23 -1.86 -6.43
CA LEU A 392 9.93 -1.19 -6.36
C LEU A 392 9.87 -0.10 -7.42
N GLU A 393 8.70 0.06 -8.05
CA GLU A 393 8.50 1.08 -9.08
C GLU A 393 8.78 2.50 -8.52
N LYS A 394 8.46 2.72 -7.24
CA LYS A 394 8.69 4.00 -6.56
C LYS A 394 10.16 4.37 -6.41
N ASP A 395 11.06 3.39 -6.44
CA ASP A 395 12.49 3.62 -6.26
C ASP A 395 13.15 4.11 -7.57
N ASN A 396 12.50 3.87 -8.71
CA ASN A 396 13.00 4.21 -10.04
C ASN A 396 12.31 5.44 -10.67
N ASP A 397 11.28 6.00 -10.04
CA ASP A 397 10.51 7.11 -10.60
C ASP A 397 10.93 8.47 -10.04
N SER A 398 11.79 9.16 -10.80
CA SER A 398 12.26 10.52 -10.49
C SER A 398 11.15 11.57 -10.29
N ARG A 399 9.94 11.35 -10.81
CA ARG A 399 8.80 12.27 -10.65
C ARG A 399 8.36 12.36 -9.19
N LEU A 400 8.53 11.29 -8.42
CA LEU A 400 8.14 11.24 -7.01
C LEU A 400 8.98 12.15 -6.11
N PHE A 401 10.20 12.49 -6.55
CA PHE A 401 11.12 13.35 -5.81
C PHE A 401 11.12 14.81 -6.29
N SER A 402 10.64 15.06 -7.52
CA SER A 402 10.71 16.37 -8.17
C SER A 402 9.37 17.10 -8.28
N SER A 403 8.24 16.38 -8.19
CA SER A 403 6.91 16.97 -8.35
C SER A 403 6.38 17.61 -7.06
N LEU A 404 5.85 18.83 -7.18
CA LEU A 404 5.22 19.56 -6.06
C LEU A 404 3.90 18.92 -5.61
N LEU A 405 3.17 18.29 -6.54
CA LEU A 405 1.92 17.55 -6.29
C LEU A 405 2.13 16.07 -6.58
N LYS A 406 1.43 15.20 -5.87
CA LYS A 406 1.53 13.74 -6.02
C LYS A 406 0.13 13.14 -6.11
N PHE A 407 -0.20 12.69 -7.32
CA PHE A 407 -1.52 12.14 -7.68
C PHE A 407 -2.70 12.99 -7.15
N PRO A 408 -2.80 14.28 -7.52
CA PRO A 408 -3.90 15.12 -7.07
C PRO A 408 -5.24 14.58 -7.59
N GLY A 409 -6.22 14.48 -6.69
CA GLY A 409 -7.48 13.80 -6.94
C GLY A 409 -8.59 14.69 -7.48
N LYS A 410 -8.72 15.90 -6.93
CA LYS A 410 -9.82 16.83 -7.24
C LYS A 410 -9.41 18.29 -7.05
N LEU A 411 -10.19 19.15 -7.68
CA LEU A 411 -10.11 20.60 -7.58
C LEU A 411 -11.45 21.18 -7.09
N ALA A 412 -11.39 22.27 -6.34
CA ALA A 412 -12.52 23.16 -6.08
C ALA A 412 -12.05 24.61 -6.20
N ILE A 413 -12.96 25.52 -6.58
CA ILE A 413 -12.60 26.90 -6.89
C ILE A 413 -13.40 27.90 -6.03
N ASP A 414 -12.74 28.98 -5.65
CA ASP A 414 -13.32 30.16 -5.03
C ASP A 414 -12.92 31.39 -5.86
N VAL A 415 -13.77 31.70 -6.84
CA VAL A 415 -13.53 32.81 -7.77
C VAL A 415 -13.52 34.16 -7.06
N LEU A 416 -14.37 34.33 -6.03
CA LEU A 416 -14.52 35.61 -5.33
C LEU A 416 -13.25 36.04 -4.59
N ASN A 417 -12.50 35.09 -4.04
CA ASN A 417 -11.26 35.37 -3.32
C ASN A 417 -10.01 34.94 -4.08
N ASN A 418 -10.12 34.64 -5.37
CA ASN A 418 -9.01 34.18 -6.22
C ASN A 418 -8.28 32.96 -5.63
N ARG A 419 -8.99 31.89 -5.26
CA ARG A 419 -8.38 30.66 -4.70
C ARG A 419 -8.76 29.40 -5.46
N LEU A 420 -7.79 28.49 -5.59
CA LEU A 420 -7.93 27.13 -6.08
C LEU A 420 -7.57 26.16 -4.95
N PHE A 421 -8.46 25.24 -4.64
CA PHE A 421 -8.25 24.17 -3.68
C PHE A 421 -7.92 22.87 -4.43
N ILE A 422 -6.83 22.22 -4.03
CA ILE A 422 -6.29 21.02 -4.67
C ILE A 422 -6.20 19.92 -3.61
N SER A 423 -6.86 18.78 -3.84
CA SER A 423 -6.64 17.60 -3.00
C SER A 423 -5.40 16.87 -3.50
N ASP A 424 -4.28 17.08 -2.81
CA ASP A 424 -2.98 16.49 -3.12
C ASP A 424 -2.92 15.10 -2.48
N SER A 425 -3.66 14.16 -3.07
CA SER A 425 -4.11 12.93 -2.42
C SER A 425 -2.96 12.07 -1.89
N ASN A 426 -1.88 11.88 -2.65
CA ASN A 426 -0.75 11.05 -2.20
C ASN A 426 0.31 11.81 -1.39
N HIS A 427 0.10 13.12 -1.17
CA HIS A 427 0.73 13.86 -0.08
C HIS A 427 -0.23 14.06 1.10
N ASN A 428 -1.38 13.38 1.13
CA ASN A 428 -2.34 13.40 2.24
C ASN A 428 -2.66 14.81 2.78
N ARG A 429 -2.82 15.78 1.89
CA ARG A 429 -3.03 17.19 2.24
C ARG A 429 -3.94 17.90 1.26
N ILE A 430 -4.41 19.08 1.65
CA ILE A 430 -5.05 20.04 0.75
C ILE A 430 -4.07 21.19 0.50
N VAL A 431 -3.86 21.53 -0.77
CA VAL A 431 -3.05 22.68 -1.19
C VAL A 431 -3.98 23.76 -1.71
N VAL A 432 -3.74 25.00 -1.30
CA VAL A 432 -4.48 26.18 -1.75
C VAL A 432 -3.52 27.10 -2.49
N THR A 433 -3.87 27.43 -3.72
CA THR A 433 -3.16 28.40 -4.55
C THR A 433 -4.10 29.54 -4.92
N ASP A 434 -3.57 30.60 -5.50
CA ASP A 434 -4.39 31.49 -6.30
C ASP A 434 -4.70 30.88 -7.69
N LEU A 435 -5.50 31.56 -8.50
CA LEU A 435 -5.85 31.08 -9.85
C LEU A 435 -4.69 31.20 -10.86
N ASP A 436 -3.65 31.96 -10.54
CA ASP A 436 -2.40 32.05 -11.31
C ASP A 436 -1.40 30.94 -10.94
N GLY A 437 -1.68 30.19 -9.86
CA GLY A 437 -0.88 29.06 -9.38
C GLY A 437 0.12 29.42 -8.27
N ASN A 438 0.10 30.63 -7.73
CA ASN A 438 0.94 31.00 -6.59
C ASN A 438 0.42 30.33 -5.32
N PHE A 439 1.33 29.76 -4.53
CA PHE A 439 0.99 29.10 -3.27
C PHE A 439 0.41 30.10 -2.25
N ILE A 440 -0.72 29.74 -1.63
CA ILE A 440 -1.33 30.53 -0.54
C ILE A 440 -1.13 29.80 0.80
N VAL A 441 -1.67 28.58 0.93
CA VAL A 441 -1.63 27.83 2.18
C VAL A 441 -1.73 26.33 1.93
N GLN A 442 -1.19 25.55 2.87
CA GLN A 442 -1.34 24.11 2.93
C GLN A 442 -2.13 23.74 4.18
N ILE A 443 -3.02 22.77 4.06
CA ILE A 443 -3.82 22.24 5.17
C ILE A 443 -3.52 20.75 5.30
N GLY A 444 -3.03 20.36 6.47
CA GLY A 444 -2.45 19.06 6.75
C GLY A 444 -0.93 19.13 6.79
N SER A 445 -0.32 18.96 7.97
CA SER A 445 1.06 19.42 8.21
C SER A 445 2.17 18.58 7.62
N THR A 446 1.98 17.28 7.39
CA THR A 446 3.15 16.38 7.22
C THR A 446 3.02 15.31 6.16
N GLY A 447 1.90 15.26 5.44
CA GLY A 447 1.62 14.24 4.44
C GLY A 447 1.56 12.80 4.94
N GLU A 448 1.51 12.62 6.26
CA GLU A 448 1.21 11.35 6.91
C GLU A 448 -0.29 11.04 6.81
N GLU A 449 -0.61 9.76 6.67
CA GLU A 449 -1.98 9.26 6.72
C GLU A 449 -2.56 9.31 8.14
N GLY A 450 -3.76 9.85 8.32
CA GLY A 450 -4.46 9.80 9.60
C GLY A 450 -5.72 10.66 9.66
N LEU A 451 -6.52 10.50 10.73
CA LEU A 451 -7.80 11.20 10.96
C LEU A 451 -7.70 12.14 12.17
N ARG A 452 -6.70 13.04 12.18
CA ARG A 452 -6.54 14.03 13.25
C ARG A 452 -7.21 15.34 12.85
N ASP A 453 -8.03 15.87 13.75
CA ASP A 453 -8.60 17.23 13.68
C ASP A 453 -7.67 18.24 14.38
N GLY A 454 -7.86 19.53 14.13
CA GLY A 454 -7.02 20.56 14.76
C GLY A 454 -6.90 21.82 13.92
N SER A 455 -5.84 22.58 14.17
CA SER A 455 -5.41 23.65 13.25
C SER A 455 -4.98 23.09 11.90
N PHE A 456 -4.75 23.96 10.90
CA PHE A 456 -4.22 23.55 9.60
C PHE A 456 -2.90 22.76 9.70
N ASP A 457 -2.07 23.07 10.71
CA ASP A 457 -0.81 22.38 10.98
C ASP A 457 -0.95 21.13 11.86
N GLU A 458 -2.12 20.84 12.42
CA GLU A 458 -2.32 19.62 13.23
C GLU A 458 -3.12 18.57 12.48
N ALA A 459 -3.96 19.00 11.54
CA ALA A 459 -4.84 18.13 10.78
C ALA A 459 -4.06 17.07 10.00
N MET A 460 -4.66 15.89 9.86
CA MET A 460 -4.16 14.81 9.01
C MET A 460 -5.29 14.34 8.10
N PHE A 461 -4.95 13.86 6.90
CA PHE A 461 -5.87 13.24 5.95
C PHE A 461 -5.33 11.86 5.52
N ASN A 462 -6.13 11.06 4.83
CA ASN A 462 -5.70 9.82 4.20
C ASN A 462 -6.33 9.71 2.80
N ARG A 463 -5.52 10.00 1.78
CA ARG A 463 -5.92 10.13 0.37
C ARG A 463 -7.20 10.95 0.17
N PRO A 464 -7.22 12.24 0.54
CA PRO A 464 -8.38 13.10 0.30
C PRO A 464 -8.66 13.20 -1.21
N GLN A 465 -9.93 13.11 -1.59
CA GLN A 465 -10.36 13.15 -2.99
C GLN A 465 -11.34 14.30 -3.22
N GLY A 466 -12.64 14.03 -3.09
CA GLY A 466 -13.72 14.97 -3.41
C GLY A 466 -13.64 16.26 -2.59
N LEU A 467 -13.85 17.40 -3.26
CA LEU A 467 -13.84 18.74 -2.67
C LEU A 467 -15.14 19.47 -3.01
N ALA A 468 -15.72 20.18 -2.05
CA ALA A 468 -16.86 21.06 -2.26
C ALA A 468 -16.75 22.34 -1.41
N TYR A 469 -16.66 23.50 -2.06
CA TYR A 469 -16.51 24.79 -1.37
C TYR A 469 -17.86 25.50 -1.20
N ASN A 470 -18.07 26.09 -0.02
CA ASN A 470 -19.21 26.93 0.30
C ASN A 470 -18.76 28.38 0.52
N ALA A 471 -18.90 29.21 -0.51
CA ALA A 471 -18.49 30.62 -0.49
C ALA A 471 -19.20 31.46 0.59
N LYS A 472 -20.47 31.15 0.92
CA LYS A 472 -21.23 31.92 1.92
C LYS A 472 -20.71 31.74 3.34
N LYS A 473 -20.17 30.56 3.65
CA LYS A 473 -19.65 30.21 4.98
C LYS A 473 -18.13 30.22 5.04
N ASN A 474 -17.46 30.33 3.89
CA ASN A 474 -16.03 30.15 3.74
C ASN A 474 -15.53 28.79 4.26
N LEU A 475 -16.27 27.72 3.94
CA LEU A 475 -15.99 26.35 4.36
C LEU A 475 -15.69 25.46 3.15
N LEU A 476 -14.70 24.58 3.27
CA LEU A 476 -14.42 23.53 2.29
C LEU A 476 -14.73 22.15 2.90
N TYR A 477 -15.56 21.38 2.23
CA TYR A 477 -15.86 20.00 2.58
C TYR A 477 -14.95 19.07 1.80
N VAL A 478 -14.37 18.07 2.49
CA VAL A 478 -13.40 17.13 1.92
C VAL A 478 -13.87 15.70 2.17
N ALA A 479 -13.96 14.92 1.09
CA ALA A 479 -14.09 13.47 1.18
C ALA A 479 -12.70 12.87 1.43
N ASP A 480 -12.48 12.43 2.66
CA ASP A 480 -11.23 11.85 3.14
C ASP A 480 -11.29 10.33 3.00
N THR A 481 -11.04 9.88 1.76
CA THR A 481 -11.55 8.61 1.22
C THR A 481 -11.09 7.38 2.00
N GLU A 482 -9.80 7.29 2.32
CA GLU A 482 -9.24 6.11 3.00
C GLU A 482 -9.41 6.19 4.53
N ASN A 483 -9.72 7.37 5.07
CA ASN A 483 -10.22 7.49 6.44
C ASN A 483 -11.73 7.18 6.54
N HIS A 484 -12.41 7.01 5.40
CA HIS A 484 -13.86 6.85 5.32
C HIS A 484 -14.60 7.99 6.04
N ALA A 485 -14.11 9.23 5.92
CA ALA A 485 -14.59 10.37 6.68
C ALA A 485 -14.94 11.57 5.79
N LEU A 486 -15.88 12.38 6.26
CA LEU A 486 -16.18 13.71 5.71
C LEU A 486 -15.57 14.77 6.63
N ARG A 487 -14.70 15.61 6.08
CA ARG A 487 -13.99 16.65 6.82
C ARG A 487 -14.52 18.02 6.41
N GLU A 488 -14.46 18.96 7.34
CA GLU A 488 -14.76 20.37 7.11
C GLU A 488 -13.53 21.19 7.46
N ILE A 489 -13.15 22.06 6.54
CA ILE A 489 -12.05 23.01 6.68
C ILE A 489 -12.66 24.40 6.78
N ASP A 490 -12.42 25.04 7.92
CA ASP A 490 -12.86 26.39 8.22
C ASP A 490 -11.70 27.37 8.04
N PHE A 491 -11.82 28.24 7.04
CA PHE A 491 -10.82 29.26 6.71
C PHE A 491 -10.93 30.53 7.56
N VAL A 492 -11.98 30.70 8.36
CA VAL A 492 -12.11 31.81 9.30
C VAL A 492 -11.40 31.49 10.60
N ASN A 493 -11.60 30.27 11.11
CA ASN A 493 -11.00 29.81 12.37
C ASN A 493 -9.67 29.06 12.17
N GLU A 494 -9.29 28.77 10.92
CA GLU A 494 -8.10 27.99 10.53
C GLU A 494 -8.06 26.60 11.17
N ARG A 495 -9.22 25.91 11.14
CA ARG A 495 -9.37 24.58 11.74
C ARG A 495 -9.97 23.56 10.79
N VAL A 496 -9.58 22.31 10.98
CA VAL A 496 -10.18 21.13 10.37
C VAL A 496 -10.92 20.35 11.43
N ARG A 497 -12.15 19.92 11.11
CA ARG A 497 -12.94 19.01 11.94
C ARG A 497 -13.56 17.88 11.15
N THR A 498 -13.78 16.76 11.81
CA THR A 498 -14.51 15.62 11.24
C THR A 498 -16.01 15.82 11.43
N LEU A 499 -16.75 15.83 10.32
CA LEU A 499 -18.22 15.94 10.34
C LEU A 499 -18.90 14.60 10.47
N ALA A 500 -18.35 13.58 9.82
CA ALA A 500 -18.88 12.23 9.78
C ALA A 500 -17.76 11.22 9.50
N GLY A 501 -17.93 9.98 9.98
CA GLY A 501 -16.90 8.94 9.98
C GLY A 501 -15.99 9.05 11.20
N ASN A 502 -15.60 7.91 11.78
CA ASN A 502 -14.71 7.83 12.95
C ASN A 502 -13.43 7.02 12.67
N GLY A 503 -13.11 6.78 11.40
CA GLY A 503 -12.01 5.90 10.98
C GLY A 503 -12.31 4.40 11.11
N ALA A 504 -13.50 4.02 11.60
CA ALA A 504 -14.02 2.66 11.60
C ALA A 504 -15.30 2.57 10.75
N LYS A 505 -15.61 1.39 10.22
CA LYS A 505 -16.79 1.09 9.38
C LYS A 505 -18.13 1.16 10.15
N ASP A 506 -18.32 2.07 11.12
CA ASP A 506 -19.44 2.03 12.06
C ASP A 506 -20.12 3.41 12.29
N SER A 507 -21.13 3.75 11.48
CA SER A 507 -22.08 4.87 11.71
C SER A 507 -23.44 4.69 10.95
N LYS A 508 -24.53 5.35 11.36
CA LYS A 508 -25.91 4.85 11.08
C LYS A 508 -26.36 4.70 9.61
N GLU A 509 -25.86 5.49 8.67
CA GLU A 509 -25.99 5.30 7.21
C GLU A 509 -25.17 6.43 6.55
N VAL A 510 -24.43 6.14 5.48
CA VAL A 510 -23.72 7.17 4.68
C VAL A 510 -24.11 7.04 3.21
N TYR A 511 -24.37 8.19 2.58
CA TYR A 511 -24.58 8.25 1.13
C TYR A 511 -23.24 8.48 0.43
N VAL A 512 -22.73 7.44 -0.22
CA VAL A 512 -21.47 7.47 -0.95
C VAL A 512 -21.79 7.71 -2.42
N ALA A 513 -21.35 8.84 -2.95
CA ALA A 513 -21.23 9.04 -4.39
C ALA A 513 -19.89 8.45 -4.81
N ASP A 514 -19.92 7.18 -5.22
CA ASP A 514 -18.76 6.42 -5.63
C ASP A 514 -18.46 6.74 -7.10
N SER A 515 -17.34 7.44 -7.32
CA SER A 515 -16.86 7.81 -8.65
C SER A 515 -16.36 6.60 -9.45
N GLU A 516 -15.84 5.55 -8.81
CA GLU A 516 -15.32 4.37 -9.49
C GLU A 516 -16.45 3.49 -10.02
N SER A 517 -17.56 3.40 -9.29
CA SER A 517 -18.74 2.63 -9.73
C SER A 517 -19.87 3.49 -10.33
N SER A 518 -19.66 4.80 -10.47
CA SER A 518 -20.66 5.80 -10.87
C SER A 518 -22.02 5.56 -10.20
N SER A 519 -21.98 5.31 -8.89
CA SER A 519 -23.16 4.95 -8.12
C SER A 519 -23.32 5.82 -6.89
N ILE A 520 -24.56 6.04 -6.50
CA ILE A 520 -24.91 6.60 -5.21
C ILE A 520 -25.41 5.42 -4.39
N ARG A 521 -24.70 5.06 -3.33
CA ARG A 521 -25.06 3.97 -2.43
C ARG A 521 -25.37 4.53 -1.06
N ALA A 522 -26.45 4.05 -0.47
CA ALA A 522 -26.63 4.11 0.98
C ALA A 522 -25.87 2.90 1.56
N LEU A 523 -24.82 3.15 2.32
CA LEU A 523 -24.12 2.12 3.04
C LEU A 523 -24.72 2.04 4.45
N ASP A 524 -25.35 0.92 4.76
CA ASP A 524 -25.73 0.56 6.12
C ASP A 524 -24.46 0.06 6.82
N LEU A 525 -23.85 0.92 7.63
CA LEU A 525 -22.58 0.59 8.26
C LEU A 525 -22.74 -0.38 9.45
N LYS A 526 -23.97 -0.74 9.85
CA LYS A 526 -24.22 -1.72 10.92
C LYS A 526 -24.21 -3.15 10.41
N THR A 527 -24.74 -3.36 9.21
CA THR A 527 -24.84 -4.68 8.57
C THR A 527 -23.77 -4.90 7.50
N GLY A 528 -23.07 -3.85 7.09
CA GLY A 528 -22.20 -3.85 5.91
C GLY A 528 -23.00 -3.93 4.60
N GLY A 529 -24.34 -3.88 4.68
CA GLY A 529 -25.23 -3.91 3.53
C GLY A 529 -25.14 -2.61 2.73
N SER A 530 -24.78 -2.71 1.45
CA SER A 530 -24.88 -1.58 0.54
C SER A 530 -26.22 -1.61 -0.20
N ARG A 531 -26.96 -0.51 -0.17
CA ARG A 531 -28.18 -0.31 -0.95
C ARG A 531 -27.92 0.72 -2.05
N LEU A 532 -27.95 0.26 -3.28
CA LEU A 532 -27.86 1.12 -4.46
C LEU A 532 -29.06 2.06 -4.53
N LEU A 533 -28.82 3.37 -4.50
CA LEU A 533 -29.86 4.39 -4.63
C LEU A 533 -29.99 4.87 -6.08
N ALA A 534 -28.85 5.01 -6.77
CA ALA A 534 -28.79 5.40 -8.17
C ALA A 534 -27.46 4.94 -8.79
N GLY A 535 -27.42 4.74 -10.11
CA GLY A 535 -26.21 4.22 -10.80
C GLY A 535 -26.05 2.71 -10.65
N GLY A 536 -24.91 2.13 -11.07
CA GLY A 536 -24.52 0.73 -10.84
C GLY A 536 -25.37 -0.39 -11.48
N ASP A 537 -24.73 -1.36 -12.14
CA ASP A 537 -25.29 -2.69 -12.44
C ASP A 537 -24.14 -3.69 -12.14
N PRO A 538 -24.38 -4.77 -11.37
CA PRO A 538 -23.35 -5.74 -11.01
C PRO A 538 -22.84 -6.61 -12.17
N PHE A 539 -23.53 -6.66 -13.32
CA PHE A 539 -23.15 -7.50 -14.46
C PHE A 539 -22.75 -6.72 -15.72
N PHE A 540 -23.34 -5.54 -15.99
CA PHE A 540 -22.95 -4.70 -17.14
C PHE A 540 -22.99 -3.20 -16.81
N PRO A 541 -21.87 -2.46 -16.89
CA PRO A 541 -21.82 -1.08 -16.44
C PRO A 541 -22.33 -0.09 -17.49
N ASP A 542 -23.58 -0.22 -17.92
CA ASP A 542 -24.22 0.72 -18.85
C ASP A 542 -24.31 2.15 -18.29
N ASN A 543 -24.02 2.34 -16.99
CA ASN A 543 -24.06 3.60 -16.27
C ASN A 543 -22.69 4.31 -16.13
N LEU A 544 -21.56 3.60 -16.29
CA LEU A 544 -20.21 4.18 -16.09
C LEU A 544 -19.79 5.14 -17.21
N PHE A 545 -20.45 5.08 -18.36
CA PHE A 545 -20.10 5.84 -19.56
C PHE A 545 -21.21 6.84 -19.96
N LYS A 546 -21.98 7.28 -18.97
CA LYS A 546 -23.13 8.19 -19.14
C LYS A 546 -23.03 9.37 -18.18
N ILE A 547 -23.45 10.54 -18.63
CA ILE A 547 -23.76 11.68 -17.75
C ILE A 547 -25.26 11.67 -17.49
N LYS A 548 -25.64 11.80 -16.22
CA LYS A 548 -27.03 11.72 -15.78
C LYS A 548 -27.45 12.95 -14.99
N LYS A 549 -28.71 13.34 -15.13
CA LYS A 549 -29.37 14.40 -14.36
C LYS A 549 -30.40 13.76 -13.41
N LEU A 550 -30.29 14.07 -12.13
CA LEU A 550 -31.28 13.79 -11.11
C LEU A 550 -32.15 15.04 -10.91
N ASP A 551 -33.45 14.88 -11.06
CA ASP A 551 -34.42 15.88 -10.61
C ASP A 551 -34.72 15.63 -9.11
N PRO A 552 -34.37 16.56 -8.21
CA PRO A 552 -34.54 16.35 -6.77
C PRO A 552 -36.01 16.35 -6.32
N ALA A 553 -36.92 17.01 -7.06
CA ALA A 553 -38.34 17.06 -6.72
C ALA A 553 -39.04 15.75 -7.10
N THR A 554 -38.76 15.23 -8.30
CA THR A 554 -39.38 14.00 -8.80
C THR A 554 -38.58 12.73 -8.48
N ARG A 555 -37.35 12.88 -7.98
CA ARG A 555 -36.36 11.82 -7.78
C ARG A 555 -36.04 11.02 -9.06
N ARG A 556 -36.37 11.56 -10.23
CA ARG A 556 -36.16 10.88 -11.52
C ARG A 556 -34.74 11.11 -12.02
N VAL A 557 -34.07 10.03 -12.42
CA VAL A 557 -32.76 10.07 -13.07
C VAL A 557 -32.94 9.92 -14.58
N SER A 558 -32.32 10.81 -15.36
CA SER A 558 -32.33 10.77 -16.83
C SER A 558 -30.92 10.86 -17.39
N THR A 559 -30.63 10.16 -18.48
CA THR A 559 -29.34 10.28 -19.19
C THR A 559 -29.36 11.54 -20.04
N ILE A 560 -28.33 12.36 -19.92
CA ILE A 560 -28.17 13.60 -20.71
C ILE A 560 -27.04 13.49 -21.73
N ALA A 561 -26.06 12.59 -21.51
CA ALA A 561 -25.03 12.27 -22.50
C ALA A 561 -24.50 10.84 -22.34
N GLY A 562 -23.97 10.27 -23.41
CA GLY A 562 -23.32 8.95 -23.41
C GLY A 562 -24.25 7.79 -23.78
N THR A 563 -23.71 6.82 -24.52
CA THR A 563 -24.43 5.58 -24.90
C THR A 563 -24.43 4.52 -23.80
N GLY A 564 -23.53 4.62 -22.81
CA GLY A 564 -23.30 3.54 -21.83
C GLY A 564 -22.31 2.49 -22.30
N LYS A 565 -21.70 2.66 -23.47
CA LYS A 565 -20.54 1.88 -23.92
C LYS A 565 -19.28 2.73 -23.82
N ALA A 566 -18.21 2.16 -23.26
CA ALA A 566 -16.89 2.79 -23.23
C ALA A 566 -16.45 3.13 -24.66
N GLY A 567 -15.94 4.33 -24.87
CA GLY A 567 -15.36 4.73 -26.15
C GLY A 567 -15.14 6.22 -26.26
N PHE A 568 -14.73 6.66 -27.45
CA PHE A 568 -14.50 8.06 -27.77
C PHE A 568 -15.23 8.42 -29.06
N LYS A 569 -16.28 9.25 -28.95
CA LYS A 569 -17.06 9.75 -30.08
C LYS A 569 -17.73 11.08 -29.71
N ASP A 570 -17.51 12.11 -30.52
CA ASP A 570 -18.23 13.38 -30.48
C ASP A 570 -19.57 13.29 -31.24
N GLY A 571 -20.51 14.19 -30.93
CA GLY A 571 -21.78 14.33 -31.66
C GLY A 571 -22.99 14.61 -30.76
N LYS A 572 -24.19 14.21 -31.20
CA LYS A 572 -25.41 14.31 -30.39
C LYS A 572 -25.18 13.64 -29.02
N ALA A 573 -25.55 14.32 -27.94
CA ALA A 573 -25.13 13.94 -26.60
C ALA A 573 -25.43 12.47 -26.24
N LEU A 574 -26.62 11.97 -26.60
CA LEU A 574 -27.03 10.58 -26.34
C LEU A 574 -26.37 9.53 -27.26
N ALA A 575 -25.78 9.94 -28.37
CA ALA A 575 -25.07 9.07 -29.32
C ALA A 575 -23.54 9.15 -29.16
N ALA A 576 -23.05 10.10 -28.38
CA ALA A 576 -21.64 10.28 -28.07
C ALA A 576 -21.14 9.21 -27.09
N GLN A 577 -19.82 9.01 -27.05
CA GLN A 577 -19.18 8.02 -26.18
C GLN A 577 -18.18 8.69 -25.23
N LEU A 578 -18.12 8.13 -24.02
CA LEU A 578 -17.29 8.53 -22.89
C LEU A 578 -16.57 7.29 -22.36
N SER A 579 -15.48 7.49 -21.63
CA SER A 579 -14.73 6.44 -20.93
C SER A 579 -14.33 6.91 -19.53
N GLU A 580 -15.04 6.42 -18.52
CA GLU A 580 -14.85 6.76 -17.09
C GLU A 580 -14.67 8.25 -16.80
N PRO A 581 -15.69 9.08 -17.09
CA PRO A 581 -15.64 10.50 -16.76
C PRO A 581 -15.60 10.68 -15.24
N SER A 582 -14.57 11.35 -14.71
CA SER A 582 -14.33 11.48 -13.26
C SER A 582 -14.70 12.85 -12.69
N GLY A 583 -14.95 13.84 -13.55
CA GLY A 583 -15.24 15.22 -13.15
C GLY A 583 -16.28 15.87 -14.03
N ILE A 584 -17.14 16.68 -13.43
CA ILE A 584 -18.10 17.53 -14.12
C ILE A 584 -18.25 18.85 -13.37
N ILE A 585 -18.32 19.97 -14.09
CA ILE A 585 -18.58 21.30 -13.54
C ILE A 585 -19.41 22.11 -14.53
N GLU A 586 -20.28 22.98 -14.02
CA GLU A 586 -21.02 23.95 -14.83
C GLU A 586 -20.19 25.25 -14.98
N ALA A 587 -20.02 25.71 -16.21
CA ALA A 587 -19.39 26.98 -16.54
C ALA A 587 -20.40 28.14 -16.44
N GLU A 588 -19.90 29.37 -16.33
CA GLU A 588 -20.75 30.57 -16.20
C GLU A 588 -21.73 30.78 -17.37
N ASP A 589 -21.39 30.25 -18.55
CA ASP A 589 -22.25 30.27 -19.74
C ASP A 589 -23.28 29.13 -19.80
N GLY A 590 -23.39 28.32 -18.74
CA GLY A 590 -24.34 27.21 -18.61
C GLY A 590 -23.89 25.92 -19.31
N ARG A 591 -22.67 25.87 -19.85
CA ARG A 591 -22.10 24.61 -20.37
C ARG A 591 -21.63 23.71 -19.25
N LEU A 592 -21.84 22.40 -19.37
CA LEU A 592 -21.19 21.43 -18.49
C LEU A 592 -19.87 21.00 -19.10
N ILE A 593 -18.77 21.17 -18.35
CA ILE A 593 -17.43 20.72 -18.69
C ILE A 593 -17.18 19.38 -18.00
N ILE A 594 -16.67 18.41 -18.74
CA ILE A 594 -16.53 17.01 -18.32
C ILE A 594 -15.07 16.58 -18.50
N ALA A 595 -14.48 15.98 -17.47
CA ALA A 595 -13.19 15.32 -17.55
C ALA A 595 -13.40 13.85 -17.96
N ASP A 596 -13.18 13.54 -19.24
CA ASP A 596 -13.33 12.20 -19.82
C ASP A 596 -12.02 11.41 -19.65
N THR A 597 -11.82 10.93 -18.43
CA THR A 597 -10.52 10.56 -17.84
C THR A 597 -9.75 9.51 -18.65
N ASN A 598 -10.39 8.40 -19.00
CA ASN A 598 -9.70 7.32 -19.72
C ASN A 598 -9.40 7.67 -21.16
N ASN A 599 -10.20 8.57 -21.76
CA ASN A 599 -9.93 9.15 -23.06
C ASN A 599 -8.89 10.29 -23.01
N SER A 600 -8.51 10.75 -21.81
CA SER A 600 -7.50 11.80 -21.57
C SER A 600 -7.83 13.13 -22.26
N VAL A 601 -9.12 13.50 -22.27
CA VAL A 601 -9.63 14.71 -22.93
C VAL A 601 -10.65 15.44 -22.05
N ILE A 602 -10.78 16.74 -22.26
CA ILE A 602 -11.86 17.55 -21.68
C ILE A 602 -12.97 17.70 -22.72
N ARG A 603 -14.21 17.46 -22.30
CA ARG A 603 -15.40 17.52 -23.14
C ARG A 603 -16.35 18.58 -22.59
N TYR A 604 -17.27 19.05 -23.42
CA TYR A 604 -18.35 19.93 -22.95
C TYR A 604 -19.68 19.61 -23.61
N ILE A 605 -20.76 19.96 -22.91
CA ILE A 605 -22.13 19.87 -23.40
C ILE A 605 -22.88 21.15 -23.04
N ASP A 606 -23.60 21.70 -24.01
CA ASP A 606 -24.48 22.86 -23.82
C ASP A 606 -25.93 22.36 -23.73
N LEU A 607 -26.54 22.48 -22.54
CA LEU A 607 -27.91 22.05 -22.27
C LEU A 607 -28.97 23.09 -22.69
N ASN A 608 -28.56 24.29 -23.09
CA ASN A 608 -29.48 25.34 -23.54
C ASN A 608 -29.88 25.17 -25.02
N LYS A 609 -29.21 24.27 -25.75
CA LYS A 609 -29.56 23.93 -27.14
C LYS A 609 -30.63 22.85 -27.18
N GLU A 610 -31.61 22.98 -28.09
CA GLU A 610 -32.66 21.98 -28.30
C GLU A 610 -32.09 20.58 -28.59
N GLU A 611 -31.00 20.50 -29.36
CA GLU A 611 -30.19 19.29 -29.52
C GLU A 611 -28.82 19.45 -28.86
N ALA A 612 -28.72 19.00 -27.61
CA ALA A 612 -27.45 19.00 -26.90
C ALA A 612 -26.41 18.11 -27.61
N GLN A 613 -25.20 18.63 -27.77
CA GLN A 613 -24.06 17.92 -28.35
C GLN A 613 -22.96 17.77 -27.31
N LEU A 614 -22.32 16.60 -27.27
CA LEU A 614 -21.10 16.37 -26.51
C LEU A 614 -19.92 16.51 -27.45
N LEU A 615 -19.07 17.50 -27.19
CA LEU A 615 -17.95 17.88 -28.05
C LEU A 615 -16.65 17.93 -27.25
N THR A 616 -15.53 17.71 -27.94
CA THR A 616 -14.19 17.88 -27.35
C THR A 616 -13.84 19.35 -27.23
N LEU A 617 -13.33 19.75 -26.05
CA LEU A 617 -12.86 21.11 -25.82
C LEU A 617 -11.42 21.25 -26.35
N GLU A 618 -11.21 22.13 -27.33
CA GLU A 618 -9.87 22.47 -27.80
C GLU A 618 -9.15 23.35 -26.77
N LEU A 619 -8.04 22.84 -26.22
CA LEU A 619 -7.19 23.57 -25.29
C LEU A 619 -6.09 24.31 -26.08
N LYS A 620 -5.97 25.63 -25.87
CA LYS A 620 -4.92 26.46 -26.46
C LYS A 620 -3.79 26.68 -25.46
N GLY A 621 -2.54 26.63 -25.92
CA GLY A 621 -1.36 26.86 -25.07
C GLY A 621 -0.99 25.70 -24.13
N VAL A 622 -1.75 24.59 -24.16
CA VAL A 622 -1.49 23.37 -23.39
C VAL A 622 -1.28 22.24 -24.38
N GLN A 623 -0.16 21.51 -24.29
CA GLN A 623 0.00 20.29 -25.07
C GLN A 623 -0.86 19.19 -24.46
N PRO A 624 -1.87 18.65 -25.17
CA PRO A 624 -2.59 17.49 -24.70
C PRO A 624 -1.62 16.31 -24.54
N PRO A 625 -1.88 15.38 -23.59
CA PRO A 625 -1.09 14.15 -23.48
C PRO A 625 -1.03 13.46 -24.84
N ALA A 626 0.14 12.90 -25.19
CA ALA A 626 0.28 12.18 -26.45
C ALA A 626 -0.85 11.13 -26.56
N PRO A 627 -1.59 11.08 -27.69
CA PRO A 627 -2.63 10.09 -27.86
C PRO A 627 -2.01 8.70 -27.66
N LYS A 628 -2.59 7.92 -26.75
CA LYS A 628 -2.12 6.57 -26.44
C LYS A 628 -2.01 5.80 -27.76
N SER A 629 -0.86 5.20 -28.01
CA SER A 629 -0.67 4.30 -29.16
C SER A 629 -1.76 3.23 -29.08
N ARG A 630 -2.79 3.31 -29.93
CA ARG A 630 -3.64 2.15 -30.18
C ARG A 630 -2.71 1.10 -30.77
N SER A 631 -2.42 0.08 -29.97
CA SER A 631 -1.44 -1.00 -30.18
C SER A 631 -0.05 -0.74 -29.58
N LEU A 632 0.17 -1.29 -28.38
CA LEU A 632 1.32 -2.18 -28.26
C LEU A 632 1.06 -3.32 -29.24
N LYS A 633 2.02 -3.56 -30.13
CA LYS A 633 2.12 -4.72 -31.02
C LYS A 633 1.30 -5.87 -30.43
N ARG A 634 0.15 -6.19 -31.03
CA ARG A 634 -0.58 -7.43 -30.77
C ARG A 634 0.43 -8.52 -31.08
N LEU A 635 1.18 -8.95 -30.07
CA LEU A 635 2.08 -10.10 -30.13
C LEU A 635 1.25 -11.15 -30.85
N ARG A 636 1.72 -11.56 -32.04
CA ARG A 636 1.04 -12.54 -32.91
C ARG A 636 0.32 -13.52 -32.02
N ARG A 637 -1.01 -13.45 -31.96
CA ARG A 637 -1.83 -14.32 -31.12
C ARG A 637 -1.45 -15.73 -31.54
N ARG A 638 -0.65 -16.43 -30.75
CA ARG A 638 -0.44 -17.85 -30.98
C ARG A 638 -1.80 -18.49 -30.72
N PRO A 639 -2.34 -19.26 -31.67
CA PRO A 639 -3.50 -20.10 -31.39
C PRO A 639 -3.20 -20.91 -30.13
N SER A 640 -4.19 -21.07 -29.25
CA SER A 640 -4.01 -21.96 -28.10
C SER A 640 -3.63 -23.36 -28.59
N ALA A 641 -2.86 -24.13 -27.81
CA ALA A 641 -2.34 -25.43 -28.25
C ALA A 641 -3.44 -26.43 -28.68
N ASP A 642 -4.68 -26.17 -28.25
CA ASP A 642 -5.90 -26.94 -28.52
C ASP A 642 -6.78 -26.34 -29.64
N THR A 643 -6.36 -25.26 -30.31
CA THR A 643 -7.12 -24.65 -31.42
C THR A 643 -7.04 -25.51 -32.68
N GLN A 644 -8.19 -25.96 -33.17
CA GLN A 644 -8.28 -26.70 -34.43
C GLN A 644 -8.32 -25.75 -35.62
N THR A 645 -7.34 -25.87 -36.52
CA THR A 645 -7.26 -25.05 -37.74
C THR A 645 -8.00 -25.75 -38.89
N ILE A 646 -8.99 -25.07 -39.47
CA ILE A 646 -9.74 -25.49 -40.65
C ILE A 646 -9.33 -24.62 -41.82
N LYS A 647 -8.74 -25.22 -42.85
CA LYS A 647 -8.42 -24.52 -44.10
C LYS A 647 -9.59 -24.66 -45.06
N ILE A 648 -10.02 -23.54 -45.63
CA ILE A 648 -11.15 -23.48 -46.56
C ILE A 648 -10.63 -23.23 -47.97
N ASP A 649 -11.28 -23.83 -48.96
CA ASP A 649 -10.93 -23.60 -50.37
C ASP A 649 -11.25 -22.17 -50.79
N SER A 650 -10.35 -21.59 -51.59
CA SER A 650 -10.30 -20.16 -51.88
C SER A 650 -11.45 -19.65 -52.75
N SER A 651 -11.87 -18.40 -52.52
CA SER A 651 -12.64 -17.59 -53.48
C SER A 651 -11.72 -16.59 -54.21
N SER A 652 -11.96 -16.39 -55.52
CA SER A 652 -11.32 -15.35 -56.34
C SER A 652 -12.14 -14.06 -56.42
N SER A 653 -13.26 -13.97 -55.68
CA SER A 653 -14.21 -12.87 -55.81
C SER A 653 -13.79 -11.61 -55.06
N ARG A 654 -14.16 -10.44 -55.59
CA ARG A 654 -13.85 -9.13 -54.99
C ARG A 654 -14.65 -8.83 -53.72
N GLU A 655 -15.89 -9.30 -53.65
CA GLU A 655 -16.77 -9.19 -52.49
C GLU A 655 -17.68 -10.42 -52.37
N GLY A 656 -18.26 -10.64 -51.20
CA GLY A 656 -19.14 -11.76 -50.93
C GLY A 656 -19.39 -11.99 -49.44
N ASP A 657 -19.97 -13.14 -49.13
CA ASP A 657 -20.41 -13.50 -47.78
C ASP A 657 -19.66 -14.73 -47.26
N LEU A 658 -19.17 -14.65 -46.03
CA LEU A 658 -18.66 -15.76 -45.24
C LEU A 658 -19.76 -16.20 -44.27
N ARG A 659 -20.34 -17.36 -44.50
CA ARG A 659 -21.37 -17.94 -43.64
C ARG A 659 -20.75 -18.95 -42.69
N LEU A 660 -20.49 -18.55 -41.44
CA LEU A 660 -20.16 -19.46 -40.35
C LEU A 660 -21.37 -20.36 -40.06
N LYS A 661 -21.17 -21.68 -40.07
CA LYS A 661 -22.18 -22.67 -39.72
C LYS A 661 -21.58 -23.75 -38.82
N ILE A 662 -21.78 -23.61 -37.52
CA ILE A 662 -21.29 -24.58 -36.54
C ILE A 662 -22.47 -25.46 -36.10
N SER A 663 -22.32 -26.77 -36.25
CA SER A 663 -23.29 -27.76 -35.83
C SER A 663 -22.81 -28.48 -34.57
N LEU A 664 -23.75 -28.82 -33.69
CA LEU A 664 -23.52 -29.65 -32.51
C LEU A 664 -24.11 -31.06 -32.74
N PRO A 665 -23.59 -32.11 -32.07
CA PRO A 665 -24.25 -33.42 -32.02
C PRO A 665 -25.62 -33.34 -31.33
N GLU A 666 -26.50 -34.31 -31.59
CA GLU A 666 -27.92 -34.29 -31.16
C GLU A 666 -28.13 -34.12 -29.63
N GLU A 667 -27.18 -34.55 -28.80
CA GLU A 667 -27.26 -34.45 -27.34
C GLU A 667 -26.77 -33.11 -26.76
N TYR A 668 -26.29 -32.18 -27.60
CA TYR A 668 -25.68 -30.93 -27.17
C TYR A 668 -26.41 -29.71 -27.73
N HIS A 669 -26.55 -28.69 -26.90
CA HIS A 669 -27.06 -27.38 -27.28
C HIS A 669 -26.01 -26.30 -27.01
N PHE A 670 -26.11 -25.16 -27.69
CA PHE A 670 -25.23 -24.03 -27.39
C PHE A 670 -25.53 -23.49 -25.98
N SER A 671 -24.49 -23.08 -25.26
CA SER A 671 -24.65 -22.51 -23.92
C SER A 671 -25.46 -21.21 -23.98
N LYS A 672 -26.41 -21.06 -23.06
CA LYS A 672 -27.20 -19.82 -22.90
C LYS A 672 -26.44 -18.80 -22.04
N GLU A 673 -25.56 -19.28 -21.17
CA GLU A 673 -24.77 -18.55 -20.19
C GLU A 673 -23.48 -17.98 -20.80
N ALA A 674 -22.81 -18.77 -21.65
CA ALA A 674 -21.59 -18.39 -22.37
C ALA A 674 -21.83 -18.41 -23.88
N ARG A 675 -22.09 -17.23 -24.48
CA ARG A 675 -22.39 -17.16 -25.92
C ARG A 675 -21.16 -17.45 -26.78
N SER A 676 -21.30 -18.39 -27.71
CA SER A 676 -20.31 -18.66 -28.76
C SER A 676 -20.02 -17.42 -29.59
N LYS A 677 -18.74 -17.14 -29.84
CA LYS A 677 -18.29 -15.89 -30.48
C LYS A 677 -17.20 -16.12 -31.53
N PHE A 678 -17.07 -15.18 -32.44
CA PHE A 678 -16.02 -15.17 -33.46
C PHE A 678 -15.28 -13.83 -33.49
N ILE A 679 -14.03 -13.86 -33.93
CA ILE A 679 -13.18 -12.68 -34.18
C ILE A 679 -12.43 -12.90 -35.49
N VAL A 680 -12.33 -11.84 -36.29
CA VAL A 680 -11.68 -11.85 -37.60
C VAL A 680 -10.33 -11.13 -37.54
N GLU A 681 -9.35 -11.70 -38.23
CA GLU A 681 -8.03 -11.13 -38.49
C GLU A 681 -7.73 -11.25 -39.99
N THR A 682 -7.00 -10.30 -40.59
CA THR A 682 -6.60 -10.37 -42.00
C THR A 682 -5.10 -10.17 -42.16
N GLU A 683 -4.50 -10.87 -43.13
CA GLU A 683 -3.07 -10.82 -43.44
C GLU A 683 -2.88 -10.63 -44.96
N PRO A 684 -2.24 -9.54 -45.43
CA PRO A 684 -1.81 -8.35 -44.68
C PRO A 684 -3.00 -7.60 -44.03
N GLU A 685 -2.74 -6.87 -42.93
CA GLU A 685 -3.79 -6.12 -42.22
C GLU A 685 -4.45 -5.08 -43.14
N GLY A 686 -5.78 -5.08 -43.21
CA GLY A 686 -6.53 -4.18 -44.09
C GLY A 686 -6.61 -4.61 -45.57
N ALA A 687 -5.97 -5.72 -45.96
CA ALA A 687 -6.04 -6.25 -47.33
C ALA A 687 -7.45 -6.72 -47.72
N VAL A 688 -8.23 -7.18 -46.73
CA VAL A 688 -9.66 -7.51 -46.86
C VAL A 688 -10.40 -6.86 -45.69
N LEU A 689 -11.48 -6.16 -45.99
CA LEU A 689 -12.43 -5.64 -45.02
C LEU A 689 -13.49 -6.72 -44.79
N ILE A 690 -13.64 -7.18 -43.56
CA ILE A 690 -14.65 -8.19 -43.16
C ILE A 690 -15.49 -7.58 -42.05
N ASP A 691 -16.81 -7.51 -42.26
CA ASP A 691 -17.77 -6.92 -41.33
C ASP A 691 -18.89 -7.93 -41.00
N PRO A 692 -19.18 -8.22 -39.73
CA PRO A 692 -18.53 -7.67 -38.53
C PRO A 692 -17.14 -8.28 -38.26
N THR A 693 -16.23 -7.49 -37.68
CA THR A 693 -14.88 -7.95 -37.28
C THR A 693 -14.89 -8.88 -36.07
N ASP A 694 -15.98 -8.86 -35.31
CA ASP A 694 -16.25 -9.73 -34.17
C ASP A 694 -17.76 -9.82 -33.94
N GLY A 695 -18.20 -10.91 -33.32
CA GLY A 695 -19.63 -11.09 -33.07
C GLY A 695 -19.94 -12.41 -32.39
N TYR A 696 -21.25 -12.67 -32.25
CA TYR A 696 -21.76 -13.90 -31.66
C TYR A 696 -22.37 -14.80 -32.73
N LEU A 697 -22.29 -16.11 -32.53
CA LEU A 697 -23.10 -17.05 -33.29
C LEU A 697 -24.56 -16.96 -32.82
N SER A 698 -25.49 -17.19 -33.74
CA SER A 698 -26.90 -17.36 -33.41
C SER A 698 -27.12 -18.60 -32.54
N PRO A 699 -28.29 -18.76 -31.90
CA PRO A 699 -28.63 -19.99 -31.17
C PRO A 699 -28.55 -21.26 -32.05
N GLU A 700 -28.62 -21.11 -33.37
CA GLU A 700 -28.49 -22.18 -34.36
C GLU A 700 -27.04 -22.36 -34.86
N GLY A 701 -26.07 -21.65 -34.26
CA GLY A 701 -24.65 -21.74 -34.59
C GLY A 701 -24.24 -21.00 -35.86
N ILE A 702 -25.03 -20.00 -36.30
CA ILE A 702 -24.83 -19.32 -37.59
C ILE A 702 -24.38 -17.88 -37.38
N ALA A 703 -23.44 -17.42 -38.21
CA ALA A 703 -23.15 -16.00 -38.39
C ALA A 703 -22.79 -15.71 -39.86
N ILE A 704 -23.11 -14.50 -40.31
CA ILE A 704 -22.82 -14.03 -41.68
C ILE A 704 -21.88 -12.83 -41.57
N LEU A 705 -20.78 -12.89 -42.30
CA LEU A 705 -19.81 -11.82 -42.39
C LEU A 705 -19.66 -11.41 -43.85
N HIS A 706 -19.73 -10.13 -44.14
CA HIS A 706 -19.54 -9.58 -45.46
C HIS A 706 -18.07 -9.23 -45.66
N PHE A 707 -17.46 -9.72 -46.73
CA PHE A 707 -16.08 -9.38 -47.06
C PHE A 707 -15.99 -8.55 -48.34
N ARG A 708 -15.06 -7.61 -48.36
CA ARG A 708 -14.67 -6.83 -49.54
C ARG A 708 -13.16 -6.68 -49.58
N ARG A 709 -12.55 -7.01 -50.71
CA ARG A 709 -11.10 -6.93 -50.89
C ARG A 709 -10.67 -5.50 -51.20
N SER A 710 -9.66 -5.03 -50.48
CA SER A 710 -9.03 -3.72 -50.68
C SER A 710 -7.98 -3.73 -51.79
N SER A 711 -7.45 -4.92 -52.14
CA SER A 711 -6.46 -5.10 -53.21
C SER A 711 -6.61 -6.45 -53.92
N ALA A 712 -6.11 -6.53 -55.16
CA ALA A 712 -6.09 -7.76 -55.98
C ALA A 712 -5.03 -8.77 -55.54
N SER A 713 -4.14 -8.40 -54.61
CA SER A 713 -3.08 -9.27 -54.09
C SER A 713 -3.63 -10.42 -53.24
N ALA A 714 -2.87 -11.52 -53.18
CA ALA A 714 -3.20 -12.65 -52.31
C ALA A 714 -3.22 -12.21 -50.83
N SER A 715 -4.25 -12.64 -50.11
CA SER A 715 -4.44 -12.33 -48.69
C SER A 715 -5.15 -13.46 -47.97
N THR A 716 -5.09 -13.49 -46.65
CA THR A 716 -5.72 -14.54 -45.82
C THR A 716 -6.61 -13.89 -44.77
N GLY A 717 -7.88 -14.31 -44.72
CA GLY A 717 -8.76 -14.05 -43.59
C GLY A 717 -8.68 -15.18 -42.58
N ARG A 718 -8.49 -14.86 -41.30
CA ARG A 718 -8.48 -15.80 -40.18
C ARG A 718 -9.66 -15.52 -39.27
N ILE A 719 -10.54 -16.49 -39.09
CA ILE A 719 -11.74 -16.34 -38.26
C ILE A 719 -11.61 -17.30 -37.09
N ASN A 720 -11.33 -16.74 -35.92
CA ASN A 720 -11.21 -17.48 -34.67
C ASN A 720 -12.58 -17.56 -34.00
N CYS A 721 -13.13 -18.77 -33.88
CA CYS A 721 -14.38 -19.05 -33.21
C CYS A 721 -14.13 -19.74 -31.87
N LYS A 722 -14.77 -19.26 -30.80
CA LYS A 722 -14.91 -19.98 -29.54
C LYS A 722 -16.34 -20.46 -29.41
N VAL A 723 -16.51 -21.78 -29.41
CA VAL A 723 -17.81 -22.45 -29.38
C VAL A 723 -18.05 -22.99 -27.98
N TYR A 724 -19.13 -22.57 -27.34
CA TYR A 724 -19.54 -23.07 -26.03
C TYR A 724 -20.82 -23.89 -26.18
N TYR A 725 -20.81 -25.11 -25.66
CA TYR A 725 -21.91 -26.06 -25.82
C TYR A 725 -22.03 -26.96 -24.59
N CYS A 726 -23.26 -27.35 -24.26
CA CYS A 726 -23.59 -28.09 -23.04
C CYS A 726 -24.51 -29.26 -23.39
N LYS A 727 -24.45 -30.30 -22.59
CA LYS A 727 -25.50 -31.31 -22.49
C LYS A 727 -26.40 -30.94 -21.32
N GLU A 728 -27.67 -31.31 -21.40
CA GLU A 728 -28.66 -30.97 -20.37
C GLU A 728 -28.20 -31.50 -19.00
N ASP A 729 -28.16 -30.64 -17.99
CA ASP A 729 -27.67 -30.91 -16.62
C ASP A 729 -26.18 -31.34 -16.48
N GLU A 730 -25.34 -31.10 -17.50
CA GLU A 730 -23.89 -31.35 -17.45
C GLU A 730 -23.04 -30.07 -17.56
N VAL A 731 -21.74 -30.19 -17.27
CA VAL A 731 -20.77 -29.08 -17.38
C VAL A 731 -20.61 -28.69 -18.85
N CYS A 732 -20.79 -27.40 -19.15
CA CYS A 732 -20.58 -26.84 -20.47
C CYS A 732 -19.11 -26.96 -20.90
N LEU A 733 -18.90 -27.40 -22.14
CA LEU A 733 -17.60 -27.54 -22.79
C LEU A 733 -17.36 -26.36 -23.73
N TYR A 734 -16.09 -26.18 -24.13
CA TYR A 734 -15.74 -25.26 -25.20
C TYR A 734 -14.77 -25.86 -26.21
N GLU A 735 -14.86 -25.39 -27.45
CA GLU A 735 -13.93 -25.73 -28.54
C GLU A 735 -13.45 -24.44 -29.23
N SER A 736 -12.14 -24.37 -29.48
CA SER A 736 -11.50 -23.25 -30.17
C SER A 736 -11.22 -23.65 -31.63
N LEU A 737 -11.77 -22.91 -32.58
CA LEU A 737 -11.65 -23.17 -34.01
C LEU A 737 -11.02 -21.98 -34.70
N LEU A 738 -10.14 -22.23 -35.68
CA LEU A 738 -9.57 -21.21 -36.54
C LEU A 738 -9.87 -21.55 -37.99
N PHE A 739 -10.74 -20.77 -38.65
CA PHE A 739 -10.93 -20.88 -40.09
C PHE A 739 -9.91 -20.00 -40.82
N GLU A 740 -9.06 -20.60 -41.65
CA GLU A 740 -8.20 -19.89 -42.58
C GLU A 740 -8.84 -19.86 -43.97
N VAL A 741 -9.16 -18.65 -44.42
CA VAL A 741 -9.80 -18.37 -45.72
C VAL A 741 -8.80 -17.66 -46.61
N PRO A 742 -8.13 -18.37 -47.54
CA PRO A 742 -7.22 -17.76 -48.50
C PRO A 742 -8.00 -17.08 -49.63
N PHE A 743 -7.74 -15.79 -49.85
CA PHE A 743 -8.21 -15.01 -50.99
C PHE A 743 -7.09 -14.98 -52.05
N ARG A 744 -7.29 -15.71 -53.16
CA ARG A 744 -6.32 -15.79 -54.28
C ARG A 744 -6.37 -14.54 -55.16
N GLU A 745 -5.40 -14.35 -56.06
CA GLU A 745 -5.40 -13.20 -56.99
C GLU A 745 -6.73 -13.08 -57.76
N GLU A 746 -7.21 -11.84 -57.90
CA GLU A 746 -8.53 -11.51 -58.46
C GLU A 746 -8.62 -11.85 -59.96
N VAL A 747 -9.75 -12.43 -60.39
CA VAL A 747 -10.08 -12.62 -61.81
C VAL A 747 -11.11 -11.58 -62.23
N PRO A 748 -10.91 -10.81 -63.33
CA PRO A 748 -11.88 -9.81 -63.77
C PRO A 748 -13.25 -10.44 -64.08
N ASN A 749 -14.34 -9.83 -63.59
CA ASN A 749 -15.75 -10.27 -63.71
C ASN A 749 -16.22 -11.41 -62.79
N SER A 750 -15.75 -11.48 -61.54
CA SER A 750 -16.28 -12.42 -60.54
C SER A 750 -17.63 -11.98 -59.97
N THR A 751 -18.63 -12.87 -59.96
CA THR A 751 -19.90 -12.69 -59.20
C THR A 751 -19.65 -12.77 -57.68
N PRO A 752 -20.47 -12.11 -56.82
CA PRO A 752 -20.33 -12.21 -55.37
C PRO A 752 -20.34 -13.67 -54.89
N SER A 753 -19.32 -14.08 -54.13
CA SER A 753 -19.22 -15.47 -53.66
C SER A 753 -19.81 -15.66 -52.28
N GLN A 754 -20.59 -16.72 -52.09
CA GLN A 754 -21.00 -17.17 -50.76
C GLN A 754 -20.14 -18.36 -50.33
N ILE A 755 -19.31 -18.18 -49.31
CA ILE A 755 -18.41 -19.21 -48.76
C ILE A 755 -19.01 -19.71 -47.45
N THR A 756 -19.32 -21.01 -47.36
CA THR A 756 -19.82 -21.60 -46.11
C THR A 756 -18.66 -22.20 -45.32
N LEU A 757 -18.47 -21.69 -44.11
CA LEU A 757 -17.47 -22.12 -43.14
C LEU A 757 -18.15 -23.08 -42.16
N ALA A 758 -18.26 -24.35 -42.56
CA ALA A 758 -18.99 -25.36 -41.81
C ALA A 758 -18.07 -26.18 -40.89
N TYR A 759 -18.51 -26.43 -39.66
CA TYR A 759 -17.83 -27.35 -38.74
C TYR A 759 -18.84 -28.08 -37.85
N LEU A 760 -18.61 -29.39 -37.66
CA LEU A 760 -19.36 -30.19 -36.70
C LEU A 760 -18.48 -30.42 -35.46
N VAL A 761 -18.92 -29.89 -34.32
CA VAL A 761 -18.25 -30.06 -33.03
C VAL A 761 -18.09 -31.54 -32.70
N LYS A 762 -16.88 -31.94 -32.33
CA LYS A 762 -16.57 -33.30 -31.87
C LYS A 762 -16.31 -33.25 -30.36
N PRO A 763 -17.27 -33.68 -29.53
CA PRO A 763 -17.10 -33.65 -28.08
C PRO A 763 -15.85 -34.43 -27.67
N LYS A 764 -14.94 -33.78 -26.93
CA LYS A 764 -13.83 -34.49 -26.28
C LYS A 764 -14.43 -35.40 -25.21
N ALA A 765 -14.15 -36.70 -25.27
CA ALA A 765 -14.56 -37.61 -24.21
C ALA A 765 -13.99 -37.13 -22.88
N LEU A 766 -14.84 -36.98 -21.86
CA LEU A 766 -14.37 -36.90 -20.48
C LEU A 766 -13.57 -38.17 -20.21
N THR A 767 -12.25 -38.05 -20.14
CA THR A 767 -11.40 -39.10 -19.58
C THR A 767 -11.79 -39.26 -18.11
N ASN A 768 -12.74 -40.15 -17.84
CA ASN A 768 -13.01 -40.67 -16.52
C ASN A 768 -11.81 -41.47 -16.03
N THR A 769 -11.65 -41.50 -14.71
CA THR A 769 -10.75 -42.31 -13.87
C THR A 769 -9.31 -41.79 -13.65
N LEU A 770 -9.16 -40.95 -12.61
CA LEU A 770 -8.11 -41.16 -11.61
C LEU A 770 -8.80 -41.75 -10.39
N GLU A 771 -8.80 -43.08 -10.30
CA GLU A 771 -9.20 -43.81 -9.09
C GLU A 771 -8.32 -43.33 -7.93
N LEU A 772 -8.96 -42.78 -6.90
CA LEU A 772 -8.34 -42.63 -5.58
C LEU A 772 -8.17 -44.04 -4.99
N PRO A 773 -6.95 -44.47 -4.62
CA PRO A 773 -6.80 -45.69 -3.86
C PRO A 773 -7.36 -45.44 -2.45
N VAL A 774 -8.52 -46.03 -2.17
CA VAL A 774 -8.98 -46.27 -0.82
C VAL A 774 -8.11 -47.39 -0.25
N SER A 775 -7.24 -47.07 0.71
CA SER A 775 -6.69 -48.09 1.61
C SER A 775 -6.77 -47.63 3.06
N ARG A 776 -7.26 -48.57 3.86
CA ARG A 776 -7.49 -48.59 5.31
C ARG A 776 -6.35 -48.06 6.16
#